data_AF-A0A3M1VA90-F1
#
_entry.id   AF-A0A3M1VA90-F1
#
_cell.length_a   1.000
_cell.length_b   1.000
_cell.length_c   1.000
_cell.angle_alpha   90.00
_cell.angle_beta   90.00
_cell.angle_gamma   90.00
#
_symmetry.space_group_name_H-M   'P 1'
#
loop_
_entity.id
_entity.type
_entity.pdbx_description
1 polymer ?
#
loop_
_entity_poly.entity_id
_entity_poly.type
_entity_poly.pdbx_seq_one_letter_code
_entity_poly.pdbx_strand_id
1 'polypeptide(L)'
;MKRTAVCIVLLLSAAAAPADLKPEQLPEYEIRARVVLSGSEAPGANRSFTFYFTPDRSAHKATGSQWCPWVRIERQQLAVQLKNYPNSYLRRWPFVTGLRVQPVVDPTRIEVELRFTENGRFFRTQAELFGPRLGLLLWRRPDDQAPQAATPREYDERYWRVFRDAALARSDRPEHFPIVDRYIGVDDDRGAWRNGLENLSRAGFTALMVPPSAKLRPLLDQTGVRRFAWAVYSPPGYAFDYDERNVTPESIRAWAEKQADAYRRSGFDPKHMALFTMSDEPGWYYPATYRALQASPRGMKRFHEYLRSQGMTLASLERSSWDEVRPIGPTNIHSAGDRRLFYWSCRFFAWDSARHFAVCRKALADAFGHDLPVVTNWNFFGGRFYVPGPVANNPDKRHPDAAMGGHDWYEFARLRGGTMLWTEDWFGDEKAYQWSYYLARLRVAAREGGVQFGSYVIPRTAGGRPQGIAQKVLSIVGHGGKAIKYFVFGPEYAFPGNCYSERVQVVRDMVRAHRVIAKAEDLLWPGRMPVARVALLHPRSPQPWDALSAGRQDVQIQGATNHHMNARRCGYLAELFDLYLALQHAGIPADVIDEDMLTAEKLAPYRVLYVTGPDVPLEGQRQVVDWVRRGGTLVLAPGAACWNRYHEPADSVHRTAGWPRPV
;
A
#
# COMPACT_ATOMS: atom_id res chain seq x y z
N MET A 1 11.23 47.89 -20.25
CA MET A 1 11.00 47.59 -18.82
C MET A 1 10.98 46.08 -18.61
N LYS A 2 12.08 45.52 -18.12
CA LYS A 2 12.24 44.09 -17.82
C LYS A 2 11.40 43.78 -16.57
N ARG A 3 10.43 42.85 -16.67
CA ARG A 3 9.62 42.38 -15.54
C ARG A 3 10.29 41.15 -14.93
N THR A 4 10.75 41.33 -13.71
CA THR A 4 11.37 40.35 -12.83
C THR A 4 10.37 39.25 -12.46
N ALA A 5 10.68 38.00 -12.81
CA ALA A 5 9.97 36.83 -12.32
C ALA A 5 10.47 36.52 -10.90
N VAL A 6 9.59 36.61 -9.91
CA VAL A 6 9.85 36.15 -8.54
C VAL A 6 9.53 34.66 -8.49
N CYS A 7 10.56 33.82 -8.63
CA CYS A 7 10.50 32.42 -8.27
C CYS A 7 10.38 32.31 -6.75
N ILE A 8 9.19 31.95 -6.25
CA ILE A 8 9.01 31.51 -4.87
C ILE A 8 9.63 30.11 -4.77
N VAL A 9 10.84 30.07 -4.23
CA VAL A 9 11.57 28.85 -3.88
C VAL A 9 10.83 28.18 -2.72
N LEU A 10 10.36 26.96 -2.95
CA LEU A 10 9.95 26.02 -1.91
C LEU A 10 11.13 25.78 -0.96
N LEU A 11 11.12 26.42 0.21
CA LEU A 11 11.95 26.03 1.35
C LEU A 11 11.42 24.72 1.94
N LEU A 12 11.60 23.63 1.20
CA LEU A 12 11.88 22.36 1.85
C LEU A 12 13.28 22.51 2.44
N SER A 13 13.45 22.15 3.71
CA SER A 13 14.77 21.97 4.31
C SER A 13 15.50 20.86 3.53
N ALA A 14 16.12 21.23 2.42
CA ALA A 14 17.11 20.42 1.74
C ALA A 14 18.33 20.42 2.66
N ALA A 15 18.34 19.52 3.64
CA ALA A 15 19.60 18.91 4.00
C ALA A 15 20.21 18.46 2.67
N ALA A 16 21.34 19.04 2.28
CA ALA A 16 22.03 18.67 1.05
C ALA A 16 22.04 17.14 0.99
N ALA A 17 21.44 16.57 -0.07
CA ALA A 17 21.50 15.12 -0.24
C ALA A 17 22.98 14.76 -0.20
N PRO A 18 23.41 13.82 0.67
CA PRO A 18 24.81 13.44 0.73
C PRO A 18 25.23 13.03 -0.67
N ALA A 19 26.43 13.45 -1.09
CA ALA A 19 26.94 13.12 -2.41
C ALA A 19 26.85 11.60 -2.65
N ASP A 20 26.38 11.21 -3.84
CA ASP A 20 26.27 9.80 -4.23
C ASP A 20 27.61 9.09 -3.97
N LEU A 21 27.53 7.95 -3.30
CA LEU A 21 28.70 7.10 -3.02
C LEU A 21 29.41 6.77 -4.32
N LYS A 22 30.69 7.11 -4.42
CA LYS A 22 31.50 6.91 -5.62
C LYS A 22 32.42 5.70 -5.49
N PRO A 23 32.80 5.05 -6.61
CA PRO A 23 33.72 3.91 -6.60
C PRO A 23 35.04 4.16 -5.86
N GLU A 24 35.57 5.39 -5.90
CA GLU A 24 36.85 5.74 -5.28
C GLU A 24 36.77 5.72 -3.74
N GLN A 25 35.57 5.81 -3.18
CA GLN A 25 35.33 5.78 -1.74
C GLN A 25 35.23 4.34 -1.20
N LEU A 26 35.01 3.35 -2.08
CA LEU A 26 34.83 1.95 -1.71
C LEU A 26 36.18 1.32 -1.33
N PRO A 27 36.32 0.75 -0.13
CA PRO A 27 37.57 0.11 0.29
C PRO A 27 37.74 -1.23 -0.44
N GLU A 28 38.89 -1.44 -1.06
CA GLU A 28 39.29 -2.73 -1.60
C GLU A 28 39.62 -3.72 -0.48
N TYR A 29 39.36 -5.00 -0.70
CA TYR A 29 39.52 -6.02 0.33
C TYR A 29 39.85 -7.39 -0.24
N GLU A 30 40.45 -8.22 0.59
CA GLU A 30 40.58 -9.65 0.38
C GLU A 30 39.60 -10.38 1.29
N ILE A 31 38.98 -11.45 0.78
CA ILE A 31 38.01 -12.25 1.52
C ILE A 31 38.28 -13.75 1.37
N ARG A 32 38.01 -14.51 2.42
CA ARG A 32 37.94 -15.98 2.38
C ARG A 32 36.88 -16.48 3.35
N ALA A 33 36.41 -17.70 3.13
CA ALA A 33 35.42 -18.34 3.97
C ALA A 33 35.70 -19.83 4.14
N ARG A 34 35.12 -20.42 5.19
CA ARG A 34 35.10 -21.87 5.41
C ARG A 34 33.78 -22.31 6.02
N VAL A 35 33.42 -23.57 5.80
CA VAL A 35 32.35 -24.23 6.55
C VAL A 35 32.96 -24.88 7.79
N VAL A 36 32.38 -24.63 8.96
CA VAL A 36 32.80 -25.27 10.22
C VAL A 36 31.78 -26.25 10.76
N LEU A 37 30.53 -26.16 10.29
CA LEU A 37 29.46 -27.11 10.59
C LEU A 37 28.58 -27.31 9.36
N SER A 38 28.17 -28.54 9.06
CA SER A 38 27.16 -28.84 8.04
C SER A 38 26.18 -29.89 8.58
N GLY A 39 24.97 -29.45 8.92
CA GLY A 39 24.02 -30.25 9.70
C GLY A 39 24.42 -30.26 11.18
N SER A 40 24.57 -31.44 11.76
CA SER A 40 24.94 -31.63 13.18
C SER A 40 26.44 -31.83 13.41
N GLU A 41 27.24 -31.91 12.36
CA GLU A 41 28.64 -32.35 12.44
C GLU A 41 29.61 -31.42 11.70
N ALA A 42 30.89 -31.51 12.08
CA ALA A 42 31.97 -30.89 11.32
C ALA A 42 32.06 -31.54 9.92
N PRO A 43 32.35 -30.78 8.86
CA PRO A 43 32.45 -31.36 7.53
C PRO A 43 33.59 -32.38 7.42
N GLY A 44 33.27 -33.60 6.96
CA GLY A 44 34.28 -34.62 6.67
C GLY A 44 35.32 -34.16 5.65
N ALA A 45 36.55 -34.70 5.74
CA ALA A 45 37.70 -34.22 4.98
C ALA A 45 37.50 -34.16 3.46
N ASN A 46 36.69 -35.07 2.90
CA ASN A 46 36.43 -35.15 1.46
C ASN A 46 35.22 -34.32 1.00
N ARG A 47 34.49 -33.68 1.93
CA ARG A 47 33.32 -32.87 1.59
C ARG A 47 33.76 -31.54 1.00
N SER A 48 33.35 -31.27 -0.24
CA SER A 48 33.72 -30.03 -0.95
C SER A 48 32.64 -28.97 -0.83
N PHE A 49 33.05 -27.72 -0.62
CA PHE A 49 32.20 -26.54 -0.66
C PHE A 49 32.75 -25.55 -1.69
N THR A 50 31.84 -24.89 -2.39
CA THR A 50 32.13 -23.82 -3.34
C THR A 50 31.56 -22.51 -2.79
N PHE A 51 32.41 -21.49 -2.75
CA PHE A 51 32.09 -20.13 -2.36
C PHE A 51 32.08 -19.22 -3.59
N TYR A 52 31.10 -18.33 -3.66
CA TYR A 52 31.00 -17.28 -4.65
C TYR A 52 30.91 -15.94 -3.92
N PHE A 53 31.90 -15.08 -4.09
CA PHE A 53 31.90 -13.75 -3.48
C PHE A 53 31.29 -12.73 -4.44
N THR A 54 30.45 -11.83 -3.97
CA THR A 54 30.03 -10.68 -4.77
C THR A 54 31.09 -9.57 -4.59
N PRO A 55 31.47 -8.81 -5.64
CA PRO A 55 31.10 -8.94 -7.05
C PRO A 55 31.81 -10.01 -7.89
N ASP A 56 32.92 -10.59 -7.42
CA ASP A 56 33.79 -11.49 -8.19
C ASP A 56 33.06 -12.63 -8.93
N ARG A 57 32.13 -13.29 -8.25
CA ARG A 57 31.26 -14.39 -8.73
C ARG A 57 32.00 -15.61 -9.30
N SER A 58 33.32 -15.70 -9.20
CA SER A 58 34.06 -16.91 -9.55
C SER A 58 33.94 -17.95 -8.44
N ALA A 59 34.18 -19.22 -8.79
CA ALA A 59 33.99 -20.36 -7.90
C ALA A 59 35.27 -20.66 -7.10
N HIS A 60 35.20 -20.52 -5.79
CA HIS A 60 36.33 -20.76 -4.88
C HIS A 60 36.06 -21.98 -4.02
N LYS A 61 36.87 -23.03 -4.13
CA LYS A 61 36.62 -24.32 -3.46
C LYS A 61 37.40 -24.45 -2.16
N ALA A 62 36.81 -25.17 -1.21
CA ALA A 62 37.47 -25.68 -0.02
C ALA A 62 36.95 -27.09 0.29
N THR A 63 37.73 -27.89 1.04
CA THR A 63 37.34 -29.23 1.50
C THR A 63 37.34 -29.32 3.02
N GLY A 64 36.44 -30.12 3.58
CA GLY A 64 36.28 -30.26 5.03
C GLY A 64 36.04 -28.90 5.70
N SER A 65 36.84 -28.60 6.74
CA SER A 65 36.83 -27.32 7.47
C SER A 65 37.96 -26.37 7.04
N GLN A 66 38.56 -26.60 5.86
CA GLN A 66 39.63 -25.75 5.35
C GLN A 66 39.07 -24.42 4.82
N TRP A 67 39.93 -23.40 4.83
CA TRP A 67 39.65 -22.12 4.17
C TRP A 67 39.72 -22.25 2.67
N CYS A 68 38.82 -21.57 1.95
CA CYS A 68 39.06 -21.30 0.53
C CYS A 68 40.27 -20.35 0.39
N PRO A 69 40.88 -20.28 -0.80
CA PRO A 69 41.91 -19.28 -1.08
C PRO A 69 41.42 -17.86 -0.78
N TRP A 70 42.36 -16.95 -0.49
CA TRP A 70 42.07 -15.52 -0.44
C TRP A 70 41.66 -15.03 -1.83
N VAL A 71 40.57 -14.27 -1.87
CA VAL A 71 40.03 -13.66 -3.09
C VAL A 71 40.12 -12.16 -2.95
N ARG A 72 40.87 -11.53 -3.86
CA ARG A 72 41.02 -10.08 -3.91
C ARG A 72 39.84 -9.46 -4.66
N ILE A 73 39.19 -8.48 -4.03
CA ILE A 73 38.09 -7.70 -4.59
C ILE A 73 38.58 -6.27 -4.86
N GLU A 74 38.62 -5.92 -6.12
CA GLU A 74 39.21 -4.67 -6.60
C GLU A 74 38.16 -3.62 -6.98
N ARG A 75 38.61 -2.37 -7.08
CA ARG A 75 37.75 -1.21 -7.32
C ARG A 75 36.87 -1.37 -8.57
N GLN A 76 37.38 -1.96 -9.63
CA GLN A 76 36.61 -2.18 -10.86
C GLN A 76 35.39 -3.07 -10.61
N GLN A 77 35.55 -4.14 -9.84
CA GLN A 77 34.46 -5.06 -9.51
C GLN A 77 33.46 -4.37 -8.56
N LEU A 78 33.95 -3.60 -7.59
CA LEU A 78 33.11 -2.82 -6.67
C LEU A 78 32.28 -1.75 -7.42
N ALA A 79 32.86 -1.09 -8.42
CA ALA A 79 32.16 -0.13 -9.28
C ALA A 79 31.00 -0.78 -10.04
N VAL A 80 31.14 -2.03 -10.47
CA VAL A 80 30.04 -2.81 -11.08
C VAL A 80 28.96 -3.10 -10.05
N GLN A 81 29.33 -3.54 -8.85
CA GLN A 81 28.35 -3.86 -7.80
C GLN A 81 27.62 -2.62 -7.25
N LEU A 82 28.23 -1.44 -7.31
CA LEU A 82 27.59 -0.17 -6.97
C LEU A 82 26.40 0.15 -7.89
N LYS A 83 26.41 -0.35 -9.13
CA LYS A 83 25.32 -0.19 -10.10
C LYS A 83 24.20 -1.23 -9.93
N ASN A 84 24.40 -2.25 -9.09
CA ASN A 84 23.41 -3.28 -8.83
C ASN A 84 22.53 -2.91 -7.63
N TYR A 85 21.27 -3.36 -7.65
CA TYR A 85 20.40 -3.28 -6.48
C TYR A 85 21.00 -4.12 -5.33
N PRO A 86 20.95 -3.64 -4.06
CA PRO A 86 20.32 -2.39 -3.59
C PRO A 86 21.20 -1.14 -3.69
N ASN A 87 22.50 -1.26 -3.98
CA ASN A 87 23.45 -0.15 -3.96
C ASN A 87 23.07 0.99 -4.92
N SER A 88 22.55 0.68 -6.11
CA SER A 88 22.16 1.68 -7.11
C SER A 88 21.00 2.57 -6.67
N TYR A 89 20.16 2.07 -5.77
CA TYR A 89 19.06 2.82 -5.16
C TYR A 89 19.47 3.51 -3.86
N LEU A 90 20.31 2.86 -3.06
CA LEU A 90 20.75 3.41 -1.78
C LEU A 90 21.67 4.63 -1.96
N ARG A 91 22.64 4.55 -2.87
CA ARG A 91 23.62 5.62 -3.21
C ARG A 91 24.41 6.21 -2.04
N ARG A 92 24.44 5.53 -0.89
CA ARG A 92 25.13 5.94 0.33
C ARG A 92 25.58 4.70 1.10
N TRP A 93 26.34 4.91 2.17
CA TRP A 93 26.70 3.82 3.08
C TRP A 93 25.47 3.25 3.81
N PRO A 94 25.46 1.95 4.13
CA PRO A 94 26.51 0.96 3.84
C PRO A 94 26.47 0.45 2.39
N PHE A 95 27.60 0.01 1.87
CA PHE A 95 27.68 -0.70 0.60
C PHE A 95 27.40 -2.18 0.82
N VAL A 96 26.48 -2.74 0.03
CA VAL A 96 26.01 -4.12 0.14
C VAL A 96 26.78 -5.03 -0.80
N THR A 97 27.43 -6.03 -0.22
CA THR A 97 28.07 -7.14 -0.89
C THR A 97 27.71 -8.45 -0.17
N GLY A 98 28.43 -9.54 -0.41
CA GLY A 98 28.21 -10.78 0.31
C GLY A 98 28.85 -11.99 -0.35
N LEU A 99 28.39 -13.16 0.07
CA LEU A 99 28.82 -14.44 -0.48
C LEU A 99 27.66 -15.42 -0.59
N ARG A 100 27.87 -16.44 -1.43
CA ARG A 100 27.05 -17.63 -1.53
C ARG A 100 27.91 -18.87 -1.31
N VAL A 101 27.44 -19.85 -0.55
CA VAL A 101 28.09 -21.15 -0.34
C VAL A 101 27.22 -22.30 -0.83
N GLN A 102 27.83 -23.34 -1.42
CA GLN A 102 27.16 -24.57 -1.84
C GLN A 102 28.04 -25.81 -1.66
N PRO A 103 27.49 -26.98 -1.29
CA PRO A 103 26.11 -27.20 -0.86
C PRO A 103 25.84 -26.62 0.54
N VAL A 104 24.57 -26.36 0.86
CA VAL A 104 24.11 -25.99 2.21
C VAL A 104 23.14 -27.03 2.73
N VAL A 105 23.29 -27.37 4.01
CA VAL A 105 22.36 -28.21 4.77
C VAL A 105 22.04 -27.43 6.03
N ASP A 106 20.76 -27.25 6.34
CA ASP A 106 20.38 -26.47 7.52
C ASP A 106 20.60 -27.27 8.83
N PRO A 107 21.46 -26.80 9.78
CA PRO A 107 22.24 -25.57 9.72
C PRO A 107 23.64 -25.75 9.08
N THR A 108 24.07 -24.79 8.27
CA THR A 108 25.47 -24.68 7.81
C THR A 108 26.09 -23.50 8.55
N ARG A 109 27.10 -23.74 9.38
CA ARG A 109 27.87 -22.66 10.02
C ARG A 109 29.10 -22.34 9.20
N ILE A 110 29.29 -21.07 8.91
CA ILE A 110 30.46 -20.57 8.18
C ILE A 110 31.24 -19.58 9.02
N GLU A 111 32.54 -19.53 8.77
CA GLU A 111 33.40 -18.41 9.19
C GLU A 111 33.83 -17.63 7.96
N VAL A 112 33.93 -16.31 8.12
CA VAL A 112 34.36 -15.40 7.06
C VAL A 112 35.46 -14.51 7.61
N GLU A 113 36.51 -14.34 6.83
CA GLU A 113 37.57 -13.37 7.10
C GLU A 113 37.66 -12.38 5.94
N LEU A 114 37.76 -11.10 6.30
CA LEU A 114 37.93 -9.99 5.36
C LEU A 114 39.09 -9.12 5.84
N ARG A 115 40.01 -8.76 4.93
CA ARG A 115 41.12 -7.85 5.20
C ARG A 115 41.09 -6.70 4.20
N PHE A 116 41.06 -5.46 4.68
CA PHE A 116 41.15 -4.28 3.84
C PHE A 116 42.58 -4.08 3.33
N THR A 117 42.74 -3.83 2.03
CA THR A 117 44.08 -3.67 1.42
C THR A 117 44.75 -2.36 1.79
N GLU A 118 43.96 -1.31 2.08
CA GLU A 118 44.48 0.04 2.34
C GLU A 118 45.21 0.18 3.69
N ASN A 119 44.84 -0.61 4.71
CA ASN A 119 45.41 -0.50 6.06
C ASN A 119 45.61 -1.85 6.77
N GLY A 120 45.37 -2.97 6.09
CA GLY A 120 45.48 -4.32 6.66
C GLY A 120 44.45 -4.64 7.74
N ARG A 121 43.46 -3.75 7.98
CA ARG A 121 42.45 -3.97 9.01
C ARG A 121 41.66 -5.23 8.72
N PHE A 122 41.51 -6.05 9.74
CA PHE A 122 41.01 -7.41 9.65
C PHE A 122 39.66 -7.53 10.34
N PHE A 123 38.74 -8.27 9.72
CA PHE A 123 37.41 -8.56 10.20
C PHE A 123 37.17 -10.06 10.13
N ARG A 124 36.65 -10.65 11.20
CA ARG A 124 36.26 -12.06 11.27
C ARG A 124 34.89 -12.16 11.88
N THR A 125 34.04 -12.99 11.27
CA THR A 125 32.67 -13.22 11.73
C THR A 125 32.25 -14.67 11.50
N GLN A 126 31.11 -15.03 12.08
CA GLN A 126 30.47 -16.33 11.93
C GLN A 126 28.98 -16.14 11.64
N ALA A 127 28.42 -17.01 10.79
CA ALA A 127 26.99 -17.04 10.49
C ALA A 127 26.46 -18.47 10.52
N GLU A 128 25.19 -18.63 10.88
CA GLU A 128 24.49 -19.91 10.84
C GLU A 128 23.41 -19.85 9.77
N LEU A 129 23.69 -20.46 8.63
CA LEU A 129 22.85 -20.34 7.45
C LEU A 129 21.84 -21.49 7.35
N PHE A 130 20.59 -21.14 7.04
CA PHE A 130 19.56 -22.10 6.62
C PHE A 130 19.36 -22.12 5.09
N GLY A 131 20.07 -21.25 4.38
CA GLY A 131 20.10 -21.10 2.93
C GLY A 131 21.51 -20.69 2.46
N PRO A 132 21.74 -20.49 1.16
CA PRO A 132 23.10 -20.37 0.65
C PRO A 132 23.74 -18.99 0.81
N ARG A 133 23.02 -17.93 1.23
CA ARG A 133 23.49 -16.54 1.15
C ARG A 133 23.83 -15.96 2.52
N LEU A 134 24.94 -15.22 2.56
CA LEU A 134 25.29 -14.32 3.66
C LEU A 134 25.59 -12.92 3.08
N GLY A 135 24.93 -11.89 3.61
CA GLY A 135 25.22 -10.51 3.27
C GLY A 135 26.48 -10.01 3.98
N LEU A 136 27.17 -9.05 3.37
CA LEU A 136 28.25 -8.31 4.01
C LEU A 136 28.07 -6.82 3.70
N LEU A 137 28.37 -5.98 4.68
CA LEU A 137 28.19 -4.54 4.61
C LEU A 137 29.53 -3.87 4.83
N LEU A 138 29.87 -2.93 3.94
CA LEU A 138 31.07 -2.12 4.04
C LEU A 138 30.69 -0.67 4.27
N TRP A 139 31.41 0.03 5.14
CA TRP A 139 31.26 1.47 5.33
C TRP A 139 32.53 2.09 5.88
N ARG A 140 32.58 3.42 5.93
CA ARG A 140 33.65 4.16 6.62
C ARG A 140 33.10 4.76 7.90
N ARG A 141 33.89 4.69 8.99
CA ARG A 141 33.51 5.37 10.24
C ARG A 141 33.45 6.89 10.00
N PRO A 142 32.45 7.59 10.54
CA PRO A 142 32.36 9.04 10.38
C PRO A 142 33.62 9.78 10.85
N ASP A 143 34.16 9.37 12.01
CA ASP A 143 35.18 10.13 12.73
C ASP A 143 36.56 10.08 12.06
N ASP A 144 37.00 8.91 11.60
CA ASP A 144 38.36 8.69 11.10
C ASP A 144 38.41 8.05 9.71
N GLN A 145 37.26 7.90 9.06
CA GLN A 145 37.10 7.29 7.74
C GLN A 145 37.63 5.84 7.64
N ALA A 146 37.93 5.19 8.77
CA ALA A 146 38.48 3.85 8.76
C ALA A 146 37.43 2.86 8.22
N PRO A 147 37.83 1.96 7.30
CA PRO A 147 36.94 1.01 6.68
C PRO A 147 36.44 0.00 7.72
N GLN A 148 35.16 -0.33 7.63
CA GLN A 148 34.48 -1.30 8.48
C GLN A 148 33.79 -2.34 7.62
N ALA A 149 33.68 -3.54 8.16
CA ALA A 149 32.87 -4.62 7.63
C ALA A 149 32.00 -5.20 8.74
N ALA A 150 30.82 -5.71 8.38
CA ALA A 150 29.94 -6.46 9.25
C ALA A 150 28.99 -7.33 8.44
N THR A 151 28.46 -8.39 9.05
CA THR A 151 27.23 -9.01 8.60
C THR A 151 26.02 -8.10 8.86
N PRO A 152 24.90 -8.27 8.14
CA PRO A 152 23.64 -7.61 8.44
C PRO A 152 23.22 -7.75 9.92
N ARG A 153 23.38 -8.95 10.49
CA ARG A 153 23.09 -9.23 11.90
C ARG A 153 23.84 -8.30 12.85
N GLU A 154 25.15 -8.14 12.65
CA GLU A 154 26.01 -7.32 13.51
C GLU A 154 25.75 -5.83 13.28
N TYR A 155 25.57 -5.42 12.02
CA TYR A 155 25.34 -4.03 11.65
C TYR A 155 24.00 -3.50 12.16
N ASP A 156 22.96 -4.33 12.14
CA ASP A 156 21.60 -3.97 12.54
C ASP A 156 21.42 -3.87 14.06
N GLU A 157 22.41 -4.32 14.85
CA GLU A 157 22.36 -4.24 16.32
C GLU A 157 22.12 -2.81 16.83
N ARG A 158 22.53 -1.81 16.06
CA ARG A 158 22.25 -0.40 16.34
C ARG A 158 20.76 -0.06 16.42
N TYR A 159 19.92 -0.76 15.65
CA TYR A 159 18.48 -0.49 15.62
C TYR A 159 17.80 -1.18 16.81
N TRP A 160 18.25 -2.37 17.17
CA TRP A 160 17.60 -3.23 18.16
C TRP A 160 17.64 -2.70 19.58
N ARG A 161 18.61 -1.84 19.92
CA ARG A 161 18.65 -1.18 21.23
C ARG A 161 17.35 -0.46 21.55
N VAL A 162 16.79 0.29 20.60
CA VAL A 162 15.56 1.06 20.81
C VAL A 162 14.35 0.16 21.05
N PHE A 163 14.28 -0.98 20.35
CA PHE A 163 13.23 -1.98 20.56
C PHE A 163 13.29 -2.63 21.95
N ARG A 164 14.50 -2.94 22.43
CA ARG A 164 14.70 -3.50 23.76
C ARG A 164 14.35 -2.50 24.85
N ASP A 165 14.82 -1.25 24.71
CA ASP A 165 14.53 -0.18 25.66
C ASP A 165 13.02 0.14 25.71
N ALA A 166 12.32 -0.02 24.59
CA ALA A 166 10.88 0.22 24.48
C ALA A 166 10.03 -1.04 24.70
N ALA A 167 10.59 -2.18 25.11
CA ALA A 167 9.86 -3.45 25.09
C ALA A 167 8.55 -3.41 25.91
N LEU A 168 7.52 -4.04 25.37
CA LEU A 168 6.21 -4.17 25.98
C LEU A 168 6.08 -5.53 26.68
N ALA A 169 5.79 -5.50 27.98
CA ALA A 169 5.47 -6.68 28.77
C ALA A 169 4.28 -7.42 28.16
N ARG A 170 4.25 -8.76 28.25
CA ARG A 170 3.22 -9.56 27.58
C ARG A 170 1.79 -9.19 28.00
N SER A 171 1.57 -8.89 29.28
CA SER A 171 0.28 -8.46 29.83
C SER A 171 -0.17 -7.07 29.37
N ASP A 172 0.73 -6.28 28.79
CA ASP A 172 0.43 -4.93 28.27
C ASP A 172 0.28 -4.93 26.73
N ARG A 173 0.34 -6.10 26.08
CA ARG A 173 0.22 -6.21 24.62
C ARG A 173 -1.23 -6.35 24.20
N PRO A 174 -1.62 -5.78 23.05
CA PRO A 174 -2.94 -6.04 22.48
C PRO A 174 -3.13 -7.51 22.15
N GLU A 175 -4.36 -8.02 22.30
CA GLU A 175 -4.72 -9.41 22.01
C GLU A 175 -5.68 -9.55 20.82
N HIS A 176 -6.59 -8.60 20.64
CA HIS A 176 -7.64 -8.63 19.64
C HIS A 176 -7.20 -7.99 18.33
N PHE A 177 -6.66 -6.77 18.38
CA PHE A 177 -6.26 -6.02 17.19
C PHE A 177 -5.06 -6.67 16.48
N PRO A 178 -5.16 -7.01 15.18
CA PRO A 178 -4.00 -7.28 14.35
C PRO A 178 -3.18 -6.01 14.19
N ILE A 179 -1.98 -6.01 14.78
CA ILE A 179 -0.97 -4.97 14.64
C ILE A 179 0.23 -5.65 14.01
N VAL A 180 0.43 -5.37 12.72
CA VAL A 180 1.32 -6.11 11.83
C VAL A 180 2.55 -5.29 11.52
N ASP A 181 3.72 -5.92 11.49
CA ASP A 181 4.90 -5.42 10.79
C ASP A 181 5.62 -6.57 10.10
N ARG A 182 6.63 -6.28 9.30
CA ARG A 182 7.49 -7.25 8.62
C ARG A 182 8.93 -6.91 8.95
N TYR A 183 9.76 -7.91 9.19
CA TYR A 183 11.21 -7.76 9.12
C TYR A 183 11.67 -8.10 7.69
N ILE A 184 12.33 -7.18 7.00
CA ILE A 184 12.97 -7.45 5.71
C ILE A 184 14.38 -8.01 5.95
N GLY A 185 14.48 -9.34 6.02
CA GLY A 185 15.76 -10.03 6.04
C GLY A 185 16.47 -9.96 4.67
N VAL A 186 17.78 -9.71 4.69
CA VAL A 186 18.62 -9.55 3.49
C VAL A 186 19.36 -10.81 3.06
N ASP A 187 19.49 -11.78 3.95
CA ASP A 187 20.23 -13.01 3.74
C ASP A 187 19.61 -14.19 4.49
N ASP A 188 20.34 -15.32 4.51
CA ASP A 188 19.86 -16.58 5.06
C ASP A 188 20.50 -16.88 6.45
N ASP A 189 21.04 -15.87 7.15
CA ASP A 189 21.56 -16.02 8.51
C ASP A 189 20.43 -16.13 9.53
N ARG A 190 20.40 -17.25 10.25
CA ARG A 190 19.40 -17.52 11.29
C ARG A 190 19.45 -16.48 12.41
N GLY A 191 20.64 -15.98 12.74
CA GLY A 191 20.80 -14.96 13.77
C GLY A 191 20.13 -13.64 13.41
N ALA A 192 20.32 -13.16 12.18
CA ALA A 192 19.66 -11.96 11.67
C ALA A 192 18.12 -12.08 11.74
N TRP A 193 17.56 -13.19 11.25
CA TRP A 193 16.11 -13.43 11.29
C TRP A 193 15.57 -13.53 12.71
N ARG A 194 16.27 -14.23 13.61
CA ARG A 194 15.88 -14.31 15.02
C ARG A 194 15.82 -12.92 15.66
N ASN A 195 16.87 -12.11 15.49
CA ASN A 195 16.92 -10.75 16.01
C ASN A 195 15.76 -9.89 15.49
N GLY A 196 15.47 -9.95 14.18
CA GLY A 196 14.37 -9.21 13.59
C GLY A 196 13.01 -9.58 14.18
N LEU A 197 12.68 -10.87 14.20
CA LEU A 197 11.40 -11.35 14.71
C LEU A 197 11.22 -11.09 16.21
N GLU A 198 12.25 -11.34 17.02
CA GLU A 198 12.19 -11.12 18.47
C GLU A 198 12.01 -9.65 18.84
N ASN A 199 12.77 -8.74 18.21
CA ASN A 199 12.67 -7.32 18.54
C ASN A 199 11.35 -6.70 18.08
N LEU A 200 10.83 -7.12 16.92
CA LEU A 200 9.46 -6.76 16.53
C LEU A 200 8.44 -7.27 17.56
N SER A 201 8.48 -8.56 17.96
CA SER A 201 7.59 -9.07 19.01
C SER A 201 7.68 -8.27 20.32
N ARG A 202 8.88 -7.86 20.74
CA ARG A 202 9.09 -7.00 21.91
C ARG A 202 8.38 -5.65 21.79
N ALA A 203 8.22 -5.10 20.59
CA ALA A 203 7.48 -3.86 20.37
C ALA A 203 5.94 -4.00 20.50
N GLY A 204 5.43 -5.22 20.71
CA GLY A 204 3.99 -5.46 20.85
C GLY A 204 3.24 -5.66 19.53
N PHE A 205 3.93 -5.98 18.42
CA PHE A 205 3.24 -6.45 17.21
C PHE A 205 2.57 -7.80 17.47
N THR A 206 1.28 -7.90 17.15
CA THR A 206 0.45 -9.07 17.44
C THR A 206 0.45 -10.09 16.29
N ALA A 207 0.96 -9.70 15.13
CA ALA A 207 1.22 -10.57 13.99
C ALA A 207 2.47 -10.09 13.24
N LEU A 208 3.24 -11.02 12.66
CA LEU A 208 4.43 -10.70 11.87
C LEU A 208 4.27 -11.21 10.44
N MET A 209 4.60 -10.39 9.46
CA MET A 209 4.64 -10.82 8.06
C MET A 209 5.92 -11.63 7.83
N VAL A 210 5.76 -12.92 7.60
CA VAL A 210 6.85 -13.88 7.40
C VAL A 210 6.59 -14.75 6.17
N PRO A 211 7.62 -15.07 5.37
CA PRO A 211 7.45 -15.94 4.21
C PRO A 211 7.08 -17.37 4.66
N PRO A 212 6.37 -18.13 3.80
CA PRO A 212 6.07 -19.54 4.06
C PRO A 212 7.36 -20.38 4.00
N SER A 213 8.04 -20.49 5.15
CA SER A 213 9.31 -21.20 5.27
C SER A 213 9.33 -22.04 6.54
N ALA A 214 9.51 -23.36 6.37
CA ALA A 214 9.72 -24.30 7.48
C ALA A 214 10.96 -23.94 8.32
N LYS A 215 11.90 -23.16 7.78
CA LYS A 215 13.11 -22.72 8.48
C LYS A 215 12.86 -21.51 9.39
N LEU A 216 11.86 -20.70 9.07
CA LEU A 216 11.48 -19.50 9.82
C LEU A 216 10.32 -19.75 10.78
N ARG A 217 9.50 -20.78 10.55
CA ARG A 217 8.40 -21.16 11.45
C ARG A 217 8.85 -21.30 12.92
N PRO A 218 9.91 -22.08 13.24
CA PRO A 218 10.37 -22.22 14.62
C PRO A 218 10.87 -20.90 15.23
N LEU A 219 11.43 -19.99 14.42
CA LEU A 219 11.89 -18.69 14.89
C LEU A 219 10.70 -17.79 15.26
N LEU A 220 9.61 -17.84 14.49
CA LEU A 220 8.38 -17.14 14.85
C LEU A 220 7.80 -17.69 16.15
N ASP A 221 7.75 -19.02 16.31
CA ASP A 221 7.22 -19.67 17.52
C ASP A 221 7.99 -19.23 18.79
N GLN A 222 9.31 -19.06 18.70
CA GLN A 222 10.16 -18.55 19.79
C GLN A 222 9.79 -17.14 20.26
N THR A 223 9.17 -16.33 19.40
CA THR A 223 8.74 -14.97 19.77
C THR A 223 7.48 -14.91 20.63
N GLY A 224 6.74 -16.03 20.72
CA GLY A 224 5.40 -16.11 21.31
C GLY A 224 4.28 -15.55 20.42
N VAL A 225 4.59 -14.96 19.26
CA VAL A 225 3.59 -14.48 18.29
C VAL A 225 3.17 -15.65 17.40
N ARG A 226 1.90 -16.05 17.49
CA ARG A 226 1.35 -17.14 16.65
C ARG A 226 0.82 -16.66 15.31
N ARG A 227 0.28 -15.44 15.29
CA ARG A 227 -0.37 -14.87 14.10
C ARG A 227 0.67 -14.38 13.10
N PHE A 228 0.37 -14.56 11.82
CA PHE A 228 1.21 -14.08 10.74
C PHE A 228 0.38 -13.34 9.68
N ALA A 229 1.06 -12.60 8.82
CA ALA A 229 0.46 -11.91 7.71
C ALA A 229 1.22 -12.20 6.42
N TRP A 230 0.57 -11.95 5.28
CA TRP A 230 1.24 -12.03 4.00
C TRP A 230 0.70 -11.01 3.00
N ALA A 231 1.42 -10.84 1.90
CA ALA A 231 1.02 -9.99 0.80
C ALA A 231 1.45 -10.60 -0.53
N VAL A 232 0.62 -10.42 -1.54
CA VAL A 232 0.97 -10.62 -2.95
C VAL A 232 0.79 -9.29 -3.68
N TYR A 233 1.49 -9.13 -4.80
CA TYR A 233 1.38 -7.90 -5.60
C TYR A 233 -0.01 -7.78 -6.24
N SER A 234 -0.52 -8.90 -6.76
CA SER A 234 -1.81 -8.96 -7.44
C SER A 234 -2.39 -10.38 -7.49
N PRO A 235 -3.73 -10.53 -7.52
CA PRO A 235 -4.36 -11.80 -7.85
C PRO A 235 -4.22 -12.11 -9.36
N PRO A 236 -4.62 -13.32 -9.82
CA PRO A 236 -4.67 -13.65 -11.24
C PRO A 236 -5.50 -12.62 -12.03
N GLY A 237 -4.96 -12.18 -13.18
CA GLY A 237 -5.60 -11.13 -13.99
C GLY A 237 -5.43 -9.70 -13.45
N TYR A 238 -4.74 -9.51 -12.32
CA TYR A 238 -4.56 -8.23 -11.65
C TYR A 238 -5.90 -7.57 -11.27
N ALA A 239 -6.40 -6.68 -12.13
CA ALA A 239 -7.65 -5.95 -11.89
C ALA A 239 -8.88 -6.64 -12.49
N PHE A 240 -8.71 -7.51 -13.50
CA PHE A 240 -9.81 -8.06 -14.30
C PHE A 240 -9.57 -9.51 -14.72
N ASP A 241 -10.64 -10.24 -15.07
CA ASP A 241 -10.59 -11.59 -15.62
C ASP A 241 -10.75 -11.64 -17.15
N TYR A 242 -10.32 -10.59 -17.86
CA TYR A 242 -10.49 -10.50 -19.33
C TYR A 242 -9.58 -11.44 -20.13
N ASP A 243 -8.47 -11.92 -19.55
CA ASP A 243 -7.70 -13.02 -20.13
C ASP A 243 -8.41 -14.35 -19.84
N GLU A 244 -9.43 -14.66 -20.63
CA GLU A 244 -10.31 -15.82 -20.44
C GLU A 244 -9.57 -17.16 -20.54
N ARG A 245 -8.40 -17.18 -21.17
CA ARG A 245 -7.59 -18.40 -21.32
C ARG A 245 -6.84 -18.72 -20.03
N ASN A 246 -6.29 -17.70 -19.37
CA ASN A 246 -5.44 -17.88 -18.19
C ASN A 246 -6.14 -17.56 -16.86
N VAL A 247 -7.22 -16.76 -16.89
CA VAL A 247 -7.97 -16.33 -15.70
C VAL A 247 -9.36 -16.98 -15.70
N THR A 248 -9.39 -18.19 -15.15
CA THR A 248 -10.60 -19.01 -14.99
C THR A 248 -10.93 -19.16 -13.51
N PRO A 249 -12.17 -19.54 -13.15
CA PRO A 249 -12.50 -19.89 -11.76
C PRO A 249 -11.56 -20.95 -11.18
N GLU A 250 -11.11 -21.91 -11.99
CA GLU A 250 -10.15 -22.96 -11.62
C GLU A 250 -8.77 -22.38 -11.34
N SER A 251 -8.27 -21.48 -12.19
CA SER A 251 -6.94 -20.87 -11.98
C SER A 251 -6.92 -19.93 -10.78
N ILE A 252 -8.02 -19.23 -10.49
CA ILE A 252 -8.19 -18.44 -9.26
C ILE A 252 -8.19 -19.34 -8.02
N ARG A 253 -8.93 -20.46 -8.04
CA ARG A 253 -8.92 -21.45 -6.95
C ARG A 253 -7.53 -22.05 -6.74
N ALA A 254 -6.87 -22.47 -7.82
CA ALA A 254 -5.52 -23.04 -7.76
C ALA A 254 -4.48 -22.02 -7.25
N TRP A 255 -4.61 -20.75 -7.63
CA TRP A 255 -3.77 -19.69 -7.10
C TRP A 255 -3.96 -19.50 -5.60
N ALA A 256 -5.21 -19.44 -5.12
CA ALA A 256 -5.51 -19.28 -3.70
C ALA A 256 -5.01 -20.48 -2.89
N GLU A 257 -5.24 -21.70 -3.38
CA GLU A 257 -4.76 -22.93 -2.76
C GLU A 257 -3.24 -22.97 -2.70
N LYS A 258 -2.55 -22.54 -3.76
CA LYS A 258 -1.09 -22.39 -3.77
C LYS A 258 -0.60 -21.44 -2.66
N GLN A 259 -1.31 -20.34 -2.38
CA GLN A 259 -0.95 -19.44 -1.29
C GLN A 259 -1.08 -20.14 0.07
N ALA A 260 -2.21 -20.81 0.32
CA ALA A 260 -2.47 -21.51 1.58
C ALA A 260 -1.51 -22.71 1.78
N ASP A 261 -1.32 -23.51 0.74
CA ASP A 261 -0.47 -24.70 0.75
C ASP A 261 1.00 -24.41 1.02
N ALA A 262 1.50 -23.25 0.58
CA ALA A 262 2.87 -22.85 0.90
C ALA A 262 3.05 -22.74 2.43
N TYR A 263 2.06 -22.18 3.13
CA TYR A 263 2.05 -22.06 4.58
C TYR A 263 1.83 -23.40 5.27
N ARG A 264 0.85 -24.21 4.83
CA ARG A 264 0.62 -25.56 5.39
C ARG A 264 1.87 -26.43 5.32
N ARG A 265 2.50 -26.51 4.14
CA ARG A 265 3.75 -27.28 3.94
C ARG A 265 4.93 -26.76 4.74
N SER A 266 4.88 -25.50 5.16
CA SER A 266 5.91 -24.86 5.98
C SER A 266 5.64 -24.97 7.49
N GLY A 267 4.63 -25.74 7.90
CA GLY A 267 4.27 -25.96 9.30
C GLY A 267 3.49 -24.81 9.93
N PHE A 268 2.91 -23.91 9.12
CA PHE A 268 2.00 -22.89 9.62
C PHE A 268 0.56 -23.39 9.59
N ASP A 269 -0.20 -23.10 10.64
CA ASP A 269 -1.66 -23.23 10.61
C ASP A 269 -2.25 -22.03 9.85
N PRO A 270 -2.91 -22.23 8.69
CA PRO A 270 -3.54 -21.15 7.94
C PRO A 270 -4.53 -20.32 8.76
N LYS A 271 -5.17 -20.89 9.80
CA LYS A 271 -6.10 -20.18 10.68
C LYS A 271 -5.46 -19.07 11.50
N HIS A 272 -4.13 -19.05 11.60
CA HIS A 272 -3.38 -17.98 12.24
C HIS A 272 -3.00 -16.84 11.28
N MET A 273 -3.45 -16.88 10.02
CA MET A 273 -3.30 -15.75 9.09
C MET A 273 -4.20 -14.60 9.55
N ALA A 274 -3.58 -13.56 10.12
CA ALA A 274 -4.29 -12.40 10.66
C ALA A 274 -4.63 -11.34 9.59
N LEU A 275 -3.88 -11.30 8.49
CA LEU A 275 -4.08 -10.34 7.41
C LEU A 275 -3.44 -10.84 6.11
N PHE A 276 -4.19 -10.80 5.02
CA PHE A 276 -3.69 -11.09 3.67
C PHE A 276 -3.90 -9.89 2.75
N THR A 277 -2.81 -9.26 2.30
CA THR A 277 -2.88 -8.20 1.29
C THR A 277 -2.91 -8.83 -0.11
N MET A 278 -4.07 -8.78 -0.76
CA MET A 278 -4.30 -9.43 -2.05
C MET A 278 -3.77 -8.61 -3.23
N SER A 279 -3.72 -7.29 -3.09
CA SER A 279 -3.09 -6.43 -4.08
C SER A 279 -2.58 -5.14 -3.46
N ASP A 280 -1.50 -4.63 -4.03
CA ASP A 280 -0.91 -3.34 -3.69
C ASP A 280 -1.21 -2.32 -4.80
N GLU A 281 -1.89 -1.24 -4.42
CA GLU A 281 -2.20 -0.07 -5.26
C GLU A 281 -2.79 -0.41 -6.65
N PRO A 282 -3.85 -1.23 -6.76
CA PRO A 282 -4.37 -1.57 -8.07
C PRO A 282 -4.98 -0.35 -8.76
N GLY A 283 -4.58 -0.16 -10.01
CA GLY A 283 -5.15 0.81 -10.94
C GLY A 283 -4.90 0.37 -12.37
N TRP A 284 -5.72 0.85 -13.30
CA TRP A 284 -5.68 0.45 -14.70
C TRP A 284 -5.67 1.67 -15.62
N TYR A 285 -5.27 1.48 -16.86
CA TYR A 285 -4.98 2.59 -17.77
C TYR A 285 -5.86 2.57 -19.02
N TYR A 286 -6.41 3.74 -19.33
CA TYR A 286 -7.17 3.97 -20.55
C TYR A 286 -6.24 4.56 -21.63
N PRO A 287 -6.45 4.21 -22.92
CA PRO A 287 -7.49 3.33 -23.45
C PRO A 287 -7.15 1.82 -23.46
N ALA A 288 -5.98 1.41 -22.95
CA ALA A 288 -5.56 -0.01 -22.98
C ALA A 288 -6.61 -0.98 -22.38
N THR A 289 -7.23 -0.62 -21.27
CA THR A 289 -8.28 -1.45 -20.64
C THR A 289 -9.55 -1.54 -21.50
N TYR A 290 -9.88 -0.54 -22.33
CA TYR A 290 -10.99 -0.64 -23.29
C TYR A 290 -10.74 -1.76 -24.31
N ARG A 291 -9.52 -1.83 -24.84
CA ARG A 291 -9.12 -2.89 -25.78
C ARG A 291 -9.15 -4.27 -25.12
N ALA A 292 -8.67 -4.37 -23.88
CA ALA A 292 -8.69 -5.62 -23.12
C ALA A 292 -10.12 -6.14 -22.89
N LEU A 293 -11.05 -5.25 -22.53
CA LEU A 293 -12.47 -5.61 -22.40
C LEU A 293 -13.06 -6.06 -23.74
N GLN A 294 -12.84 -5.31 -24.82
CA GLN A 294 -13.38 -5.64 -26.15
C GLN A 294 -12.83 -6.96 -26.71
N ALA A 295 -11.62 -7.36 -26.31
CA ALA A 295 -11.04 -8.66 -26.67
C ALA A 295 -11.60 -9.84 -25.85
N SER A 296 -12.43 -9.59 -24.83
CA SER A 296 -13.04 -10.59 -23.96
C SER A 296 -14.55 -10.69 -24.24
N PRO A 297 -15.01 -11.72 -24.98
CA PRO A 297 -16.46 -11.94 -25.19
C PRO A 297 -17.24 -12.05 -23.88
N ARG A 298 -16.67 -12.71 -22.85
CA ARG A 298 -17.26 -12.80 -21.50
C ARG A 298 -17.34 -11.42 -20.85
N GLY A 299 -16.28 -10.63 -20.95
CA GLY A 299 -16.22 -9.26 -20.43
C GLY A 299 -17.25 -8.36 -21.11
N MET A 300 -17.33 -8.37 -22.44
CA MET A 300 -18.31 -7.58 -23.21
C MET A 300 -19.75 -7.97 -22.89
N LYS A 301 -20.04 -9.27 -22.73
CA LYS A 301 -21.35 -9.73 -22.28
C LYS A 301 -21.71 -9.13 -20.91
N ARG A 302 -20.79 -9.21 -19.93
CA ARG A 302 -20.99 -8.59 -18.61
C ARG A 302 -21.15 -7.07 -18.69
N PHE A 303 -20.42 -6.39 -19.58
CA PHE A 303 -20.57 -4.96 -19.79
C PHE A 303 -21.98 -4.62 -20.27
N HIS A 304 -22.52 -5.34 -21.24
CA HIS A 304 -23.90 -5.13 -21.71
C HIS A 304 -24.94 -5.47 -20.64
N GLU A 305 -24.75 -6.55 -19.88
CA GLU A 305 -25.60 -6.89 -18.74
C GLU A 305 -25.57 -5.81 -17.66
N TYR A 306 -24.39 -5.28 -17.35
CA TYR A 306 -24.21 -4.17 -16.43
C TYR A 306 -24.98 -2.94 -16.93
N LEU A 307 -24.82 -2.51 -18.18
CA LEU A 307 -25.56 -1.37 -18.74
C LEU A 307 -27.08 -1.57 -18.62
N ARG A 308 -27.59 -2.77 -18.95
CA ARG A 308 -29.03 -3.09 -18.76
C ARG A 308 -29.44 -2.99 -17.29
N SER A 309 -28.61 -3.47 -16.36
CA SER A 309 -28.88 -3.35 -14.92
C SER A 309 -28.92 -1.90 -14.42
N GLN A 310 -28.24 -0.99 -15.12
CA GLN A 310 -28.29 0.45 -14.87
C GLN A 310 -29.46 1.15 -15.60
N GLY A 311 -30.38 0.37 -16.19
CA GLY A 311 -31.54 0.87 -16.90
C GLY A 311 -31.26 1.37 -18.33
N MET A 312 -30.09 1.08 -18.89
CA MET A 312 -29.75 1.51 -20.25
C MET A 312 -30.45 0.63 -21.30
N THR A 313 -31.09 1.29 -22.26
CA THR A 313 -31.68 0.71 -23.46
C THR A 313 -30.91 1.17 -24.70
N LEU A 314 -31.06 0.45 -25.82
CA LEU A 314 -30.49 0.86 -27.11
C LEU A 314 -30.93 2.27 -27.50
N ALA A 315 -32.20 2.60 -27.28
CA ALA A 315 -32.74 3.94 -27.50
C ALA A 315 -32.07 5.00 -26.61
N SER A 316 -31.88 4.72 -25.31
CA SER A 316 -31.22 5.68 -24.39
C SER A 316 -29.75 5.94 -24.71
N LEU A 317 -29.10 4.97 -25.36
CA LEU A 317 -27.71 5.05 -25.80
C LEU A 317 -27.59 5.53 -27.25
N GLU A 318 -28.71 5.77 -27.93
CA GLU A 318 -28.76 6.14 -29.35
C GLU A 318 -27.97 5.15 -30.21
N ARG A 319 -28.26 3.85 -30.03
CA ARG A 319 -27.67 2.73 -30.79
C ARG A 319 -28.74 1.85 -31.40
N SER A 320 -28.41 1.19 -32.50
CA SER A 320 -29.34 0.28 -33.19
C SER A 320 -29.22 -1.16 -32.69
N SER A 321 -28.05 -1.54 -32.16
CA SER A 321 -27.76 -2.89 -31.68
C SER A 321 -26.77 -2.88 -30.51
N TRP A 322 -26.73 -3.98 -29.75
CA TRP A 322 -25.79 -4.12 -28.63
C TRP A 322 -24.33 -4.31 -29.11
N ASP A 323 -24.11 -4.75 -30.34
CA ASP A 323 -22.77 -4.91 -30.92
C ASP A 323 -22.06 -3.56 -31.16
N GLU A 324 -22.84 -2.49 -31.33
CA GLU A 324 -22.37 -1.09 -31.40
C GLU A 324 -22.04 -0.51 -30.02
N VAL A 325 -22.51 -1.12 -28.94
CA VAL A 325 -22.32 -0.63 -27.57
C VAL A 325 -20.96 -1.10 -27.05
N ARG A 326 -19.97 -0.20 -27.09
CA ARG A 326 -18.58 -0.45 -26.65
C ARG A 326 -18.14 0.63 -25.66
N PRO A 327 -17.16 0.34 -24.77
CA PRO A 327 -16.59 1.39 -23.93
C PRO A 327 -15.95 2.48 -24.80
N ILE A 328 -16.27 3.74 -24.51
CA ILE A 328 -15.73 4.90 -25.22
C ILE A 328 -14.89 5.80 -24.30
N GLY A 329 -14.01 6.60 -24.89
CA GLY A 329 -13.27 7.67 -24.21
C GLY A 329 -13.87 9.05 -24.45
N PRO A 330 -13.42 10.09 -23.72
CA PRO A 330 -13.96 11.45 -23.80
C PRO A 330 -14.01 12.05 -25.22
N THR A 331 -13.04 11.73 -26.09
CA THR A 331 -12.99 12.22 -27.47
C THR A 331 -14.11 11.72 -28.38
N ASN A 332 -14.81 10.65 -27.98
CA ASN A 332 -15.89 10.03 -28.77
C ASN A 332 -17.28 10.41 -28.25
N ILE A 333 -17.39 11.50 -27.48
CA ILE A 333 -18.67 11.98 -26.95
C ILE A 333 -19.22 13.05 -27.88
N HIS A 334 -20.26 12.70 -28.64
CA HIS A 334 -20.91 13.59 -29.60
C HIS A 334 -22.41 13.76 -29.36
N SER A 335 -23.02 12.90 -28.55
CA SER A 335 -24.44 12.95 -28.22
C SER A 335 -24.76 12.71 -26.75
N ALA A 336 -26.04 12.83 -26.39
CA ALA A 336 -26.51 12.50 -25.04
C ALA A 336 -26.40 10.99 -24.76
N GLY A 337 -26.66 10.15 -25.77
CA GLY A 337 -26.39 8.70 -25.72
C GLY A 337 -24.92 8.39 -25.40
N ASP A 338 -23.98 9.10 -26.02
CA ASP A 338 -22.54 8.91 -25.75
C ASP A 338 -22.16 9.33 -24.33
N ARG A 339 -22.72 10.42 -23.80
CA ARG A 339 -22.47 10.84 -22.40
C ARG A 339 -22.87 9.74 -21.42
N ARG A 340 -24.04 9.12 -21.63
CA ARG A 340 -24.51 8.00 -20.81
C ARG A 340 -23.57 6.80 -20.95
N LEU A 341 -23.18 6.45 -22.17
CA LEU A 341 -22.27 5.35 -22.44
C LEU A 341 -20.90 5.56 -21.79
N PHE A 342 -20.32 6.75 -21.92
CA PHE A 342 -19.04 7.11 -21.32
C PHE A 342 -19.08 7.01 -19.79
N TYR A 343 -20.07 7.65 -19.17
CA TYR A 343 -20.24 7.62 -17.71
C TYR A 343 -20.28 6.18 -17.19
N TRP A 344 -21.15 5.35 -17.79
CA TRP A 344 -21.30 3.96 -17.37
C TRP A 344 -20.11 3.07 -17.77
N SER A 345 -19.35 3.43 -18.81
CA SER A 345 -18.07 2.77 -19.12
C SER A 345 -17.07 3.00 -18.00
N CYS A 346 -16.89 4.23 -17.52
CA CYS A 346 -15.99 4.52 -16.41
C CYS A 346 -16.42 3.80 -15.12
N ARG A 347 -17.72 3.80 -14.81
CA ARG A 347 -18.29 3.09 -13.66
C ARG A 347 -18.11 1.57 -13.75
N PHE A 348 -18.33 1.00 -14.93
CA PHE A 348 -18.22 -0.45 -15.14
C PHE A 348 -16.85 -0.99 -14.74
N PHE A 349 -15.75 -0.30 -15.05
CA PHE A 349 -14.42 -0.80 -14.69
C PHE A 349 -14.18 -0.84 -13.19
N ALA A 350 -14.66 0.16 -12.43
CA ALA A 350 -14.60 0.13 -10.97
C ALA A 350 -15.42 -1.04 -10.41
N TRP A 351 -16.62 -1.24 -10.95
CA TRP A 351 -17.53 -2.31 -10.56
C TRP A 351 -16.99 -3.71 -10.90
N ASP A 352 -16.53 -3.94 -12.14
CA ASP A 352 -16.08 -5.26 -12.59
C ASP A 352 -14.77 -5.66 -11.92
N SER A 353 -13.91 -4.68 -11.61
CA SER A 353 -12.71 -4.94 -10.82
C SER A 353 -13.07 -5.32 -9.38
N ALA A 354 -13.95 -4.57 -8.71
CA ALA A 354 -14.45 -4.93 -7.38
C ALA A 354 -15.11 -6.33 -7.34
N ARG A 355 -15.89 -6.68 -8.37
CA ARG A 355 -16.48 -8.01 -8.55
C ARG A 355 -15.39 -9.09 -8.70
N HIS A 356 -14.37 -8.86 -9.54
CA HIS A 356 -13.26 -9.80 -9.71
C HIS A 356 -12.50 -10.03 -8.40
N PHE A 357 -12.20 -8.94 -7.67
CA PHE A 357 -11.59 -9.01 -6.34
C PHE A 357 -12.47 -9.81 -5.36
N ALA A 358 -13.79 -9.68 -5.42
CA ALA A 358 -14.70 -10.44 -4.56
C ALA A 358 -14.64 -11.96 -4.82
N VAL A 359 -14.40 -12.36 -6.08
CA VAL A 359 -14.16 -13.76 -6.47
C VAL A 359 -12.83 -14.25 -5.92
N CYS A 360 -11.74 -13.50 -6.13
CA CYS A 360 -10.42 -13.86 -5.61
C CYS A 360 -10.39 -13.94 -4.07
N ARG A 361 -11.03 -12.99 -3.39
CA ARG A 361 -11.22 -12.99 -1.94
C ARG A 361 -11.99 -14.22 -1.47
N LYS A 362 -13.04 -14.65 -2.20
CA LYS A 362 -13.77 -15.88 -1.86
C LYS A 362 -12.85 -17.09 -1.92
N ALA A 363 -12.09 -17.22 -3.01
CA ALA A 363 -11.16 -18.32 -3.19
C ALA A 363 -10.07 -18.35 -2.08
N LEU A 364 -9.57 -17.19 -1.65
CA LEU A 364 -8.66 -17.11 -0.51
C LEU A 364 -9.32 -17.56 0.80
N ALA A 365 -10.55 -17.12 1.10
CA ALA A 365 -11.25 -17.56 2.30
C ALA A 365 -11.49 -19.09 2.30
N ASP A 366 -11.89 -19.65 1.16
CA ASP A 366 -12.10 -21.08 0.99
C ASP A 366 -10.78 -21.86 1.16
N ALA A 367 -9.68 -21.38 0.58
CA ALA A 367 -8.35 -22.00 0.71
C ALA A 367 -7.77 -21.91 2.13
N PHE A 368 -7.92 -20.78 2.83
CA PHE A 368 -7.42 -20.66 4.21
C PHE A 368 -8.35 -21.31 5.25
N GLY A 369 -9.61 -21.61 4.89
CA GLY A 369 -10.55 -22.35 5.72
C GLY A 369 -11.16 -21.53 6.88
N HIS A 370 -11.16 -20.20 6.78
CA HIS A 370 -11.81 -19.30 7.73
C HIS A 370 -12.16 -17.96 7.06
N ASP A 371 -12.96 -17.12 7.74
CA ASP A 371 -13.17 -15.74 7.30
C ASP A 371 -11.87 -14.95 7.48
N LEU A 372 -11.13 -14.82 6.38
CA LEU A 372 -9.80 -14.24 6.33
C LEU A 372 -9.91 -12.72 6.16
N PRO A 373 -9.22 -11.90 6.99
CA PRO A 373 -9.03 -10.48 6.70
C PRO A 373 -8.20 -10.29 5.41
N VAL A 374 -8.88 -10.01 4.30
CA VAL A 374 -8.30 -9.79 2.98
C VAL A 374 -8.44 -8.32 2.63
N VAL A 375 -7.29 -7.70 2.32
CA VAL A 375 -7.19 -6.26 2.04
C VAL A 375 -6.62 -5.99 0.66
N THR A 376 -7.02 -4.86 0.11
CA THR A 376 -6.45 -4.25 -1.10
C THR A 376 -6.00 -2.85 -0.74
N ASN A 377 -4.72 -2.54 -0.92
CA ASN A 377 -4.19 -1.22 -0.57
C ASN A 377 -4.52 -0.19 -1.64
N TRP A 378 -5.07 0.97 -1.27
CA TRP A 378 -5.31 2.07 -2.21
C TRP A 378 -4.47 3.30 -1.88
N ASN A 379 -3.85 3.88 -2.91
CA ASN A 379 -3.07 5.13 -2.84
C ASN A 379 -3.74 6.31 -3.56
N PHE A 380 -4.97 6.14 -4.05
CA PHE A 380 -5.82 7.23 -4.51
C PHE A 380 -6.47 7.88 -3.29
N PHE A 381 -5.74 8.70 -2.55
CA PHE A 381 -6.21 9.23 -1.26
C PHE A 381 -7.47 10.10 -1.34
N GLY A 382 -7.78 10.66 -2.52
CA GLY A 382 -9.06 11.31 -2.79
C GLY A 382 -10.23 10.35 -3.02
N GLY A 383 -9.96 9.04 -3.05
CA GLY A 383 -10.82 7.94 -3.49
C GLY A 383 -11.53 8.25 -4.80
N ARG A 384 -10.75 8.71 -5.78
CA ARG A 384 -11.23 8.88 -7.16
C ARG A 384 -11.19 7.54 -7.87
N PHE A 385 -12.23 7.23 -8.62
CA PHE A 385 -12.25 6.06 -9.51
C PHE A 385 -11.82 6.41 -10.93
N TYR A 386 -11.78 7.69 -11.29
CA TYR A 386 -11.33 8.15 -12.61
C TYR A 386 -10.41 9.39 -12.50
N VAL A 387 -9.25 9.32 -13.13
CA VAL A 387 -8.27 10.41 -13.19
C VAL A 387 -7.84 10.63 -14.64
N PRO A 388 -8.20 11.78 -15.25
CA PRO A 388 -7.84 12.06 -16.64
C PRO A 388 -6.38 12.52 -16.81
N GLY A 389 -5.87 12.38 -18.04
CA GLY A 389 -4.59 12.92 -18.50
C GLY A 389 -3.46 11.88 -18.61
N PRO A 390 -2.25 12.29 -19.03
CA PRO A 390 -1.05 11.45 -18.91
C PRO A 390 -0.73 11.23 -17.43
N VAL A 391 -1.15 10.10 -16.86
CA VAL A 391 -1.03 9.83 -15.42
C VAL A 391 -0.21 8.59 -15.12
N ALA A 392 0.49 8.63 -13.98
CA ALA A 392 1.28 7.52 -13.41
C ALA A 392 2.14 6.78 -14.45
N ASN A 393 1.98 5.46 -14.58
CA ASN A 393 2.76 4.61 -15.50
C ASN A 393 1.97 4.23 -16.77
N ASN A 394 0.98 5.03 -17.17
CA ASN A 394 0.22 4.77 -18.39
C ASN A 394 1.17 4.70 -19.61
N PRO A 395 1.19 3.59 -20.39
CA PRO A 395 2.02 3.50 -21.60
C PRO A 395 1.48 4.38 -22.74
N ASP A 396 0.17 4.65 -22.75
CA ASP A 396 -0.54 5.43 -23.76
C ASP A 396 -0.64 6.92 -23.39
N LYS A 397 0.31 7.48 -22.62
CA LYS A 397 0.28 8.88 -22.12
C LYS A 397 0.03 9.96 -23.19
N ARG A 398 0.31 9.68 -24.46
CA ARG A 398 0.11 10.64 -25.56
C ARG A 398 -1.28 10.53 -26.21
N HIS A 399 -2.06 9.51 -25.85
CA HIS A 399 -3.41 9.33 -26.36
C HIS A 399 -4.34 10.41 -25.75
N PRO A 400 -5.25 11.02 -26.52
CA PRO A 400 -6.12 12.08 -26.00
C PRO A 400 -7.11 11.57 -24.94
N ASP A 401 -7.48 10.29 -24.99
CA ASP A 401 -8.26 9.62 -23.92
C ASP A 401 -7.40 8.96 -22.82
N ALA A 402 -6.11 9.33 -22.70
CA ALA A 402 -5.28 8.79 -21.64
C ALA A 402 -5.87 9.14 -20.26
N ALA A 403 -6.03 8.12 -19.43
CA ALA A 403 -6.54 8.26 -18.07
C ALA A 403 -6.12 7.05 -17.23
N MET A 404 -6.35 7.12 -15.91
CA MET A 404 -6.21 6.00 -14.99
C MET A 404 -7.53 5.78 -14.25
N GLY A 405 -7.95 4.52 -14.16
CA GLY A 405 -9.04 4.10 -13.31
C GLY A 405 -8.53 3.53 -11.98
N GLY A 406 -9.38 3.66 -10.97
CA GLY A 406 -9.17 3.12 -9.64
C GLY A 406 -10.49 2.61 -9.05
N HIS A 407 -10.41 1.93 -7.92
CA HIS A 407 -11.60 1.44 -7.23
C HIS A 407 -12.39 2.58 -6.59
N ASP A 408 -13.72 2.53 -6.71
CA ASP A 408 -14.63 3.26 -5.85
C ASP A 408 -14.74 2.52 -4.51
N TRP A 409 -14.41 3.18 -3.40
CA TRP A 409 -14.30 2.53 -2.09
C TRP A 409 -15.63 2.02 -1.55
N TYR A 410 -16.73 2.71 -1.84
CA TYR A 410 -18.07 2.32 -1.36
C TYR A 410 -18.58 1.13 -2.17
N GLU A 411 -18.41 1.18 -3.49
CA GLU A 411 -18.78 0.08 -4.39
C GLU A 411 -17.95 -1.18 -4.10
N PHE A 412 -16.64 -1.03 -3.88
CA PHE A 412 -15.75 -2.13 -3.51
C PHE A 412 -16.16 -2.80 -2.19
N ALA A 413 -16.61 -1.99 -1.21
CA ALA A 413 -17.12 -2.48 0.05
C ALA A 413 -18.42 -3.27 -0.13
N ARG A 414 -19.41 -2.71 -0.85
CA ARG A 414 -20.70 -3.37 -1.13
C ARG A 414 -20.55 -4.69 -1.87
N LEU A 415 -19.61 -4.76 -2.82
CA LEU A 415 -19.31 -5.98 -3.56
C LEU A 415 -18.42 -6.95 -2.78
N ARG A 416 -17.91 -6.55 -1.61
CA ARG A 416 -16.99 -7.32 -0.78
C ARG A 416 -15.75 -7.77 -1.57
N GLY A 417 -15.15 -6.83 -2.30
CA GLY A 417 -13.86 -7.02 -2.98
C GLY A 417 -12.73 -7.39 -2.00
N GLY A 418 -12.87 -6.96 -0.74
CA GLY A 418 -12.11 -7.43 0.42
C GLY A 418 -13.05 -7.65 1.60
N THR A 419 -12.55 -8.22 2.69
CA THR A 419 -13.26 -8.27 3.98
C THR A 419 -12.88 -7.11 4.90
N MET A 420 -11.86 -6.33 4.50
CA MET A 420 -11.39 -5.16 5.21
C MET A 420 -10.88 -4.10 4.22
N LEU A 421 -11.42 -2.87 4.30
CA LEU A 421 -10.99 -1.74 3.45
C LEU A 421 -9.66 -1.17 3.94
N TRP A 422 -8.84 -0.63 3.04
CA TRP A 422 -7.45 -0.30 3.36
C TRP A 422 -6.89 0.86 2.53
N THR A 423 -6.08 1.71 3.16
CA THR A 423 -5.28 2.77 2.52
C THR A 423 -4.00 3.00 3.33
N GLU A 424 -3.30 4.13 3.14
CA GLU A 424 -2.00 4.41 3.73
C GLU A 424 -1.73 5.93 3.90
N ASP A 425 -0.70 6.30 4.69
CA ASP A 425 -0.32 7.69 4.96
C ASP A 425 1.13 8.07 4.60
N TRP A 426 1.37 8.37 3.33
CA TRP A 426 2.63 8.97 2.87
C TRP A 426 2.83 10.45 3.26
N PHE A 427 2.09 10.96 4.26
CA PHE A 427 2.25 12.30 4.82
C PHE A 427 3.01 12.28 6.15
N GLY A 428 3.67 13.39 6.51
CA GLY A 428 4.40 13.51 7.76
C GLY A 428 3.53 13.73 9.00
N ASP A 429 4.15 13.75 10.18
CA ASP A 429 3.44 13.89 11.46
C ASP A 429 2.69 15.23 11.63
N GLU A 430 3.10 16.26 10.89
CA GLU A 430 2.45 17.57 10.83
C GLU A 430 1.05 17.47 10.19
N LYS A 431 0.81 16.43 9.39
CA LYS A 431 -0.46 16.13 8.74
C LYS A 431 -1.18 14.92 9.33
N ALA A 432 -0.78 14.45 10.52
CA ALA A 432 -1.42 13.29 11.17
C ALA A 432 -2.95 13.44 11.29
N TYR A 433 -3.46 14.66 11.39
CA TYR A 433 -4.90 14.96 11.41
C TYR A 433 -5.64 14.53 10.12
N GLN A 434 -4.95 14.42 8.98
CA GLN A 434 -5.55 13.99 7.71
C GLN A 434 -6.14 12.58 7.78
N TRP A 435 -5.65 11.74 8.71
CA TRP A 435 -6.23 10.42 8.96
C TRP A 435 -7.73 10.50 9.23
N SER A 436 -8.19 11.48 10.01
CA SER A 436 -9.61 11.62 10.36
C SER A 436 -10.50 11.67 9.11
N TYR A 437 -10.08 12.40 8.07
CA TYR A 437 -10.79 12.49 6.80
C TYR A 437 -10.82 11.15 6.04
N TYR A 438 -9.68 10.44 5.96
CA TYR A 438 -9.63 9.14 5.28
C TYR A 438 -10.52 8.12 5.99
N LEU A 439 -10.46 8.11 7.32
CA LEU A 439 -11.18 7.18 8.17
C LEU A 439 -12.68 7.45 8.20
N ALA A 440 -13.12 8.71 8.10
CA ALA A 440 -14.54 9.05 7.97
C ALA A 440 -15.15 8.40 6.72
N ARG A 441 -14.40 8.32 5.61
CA ARG A 441 -14.82 7.66 4.37
C ARG A 441 -14.80 6.14 4.49
N LEU A 442 -13.67 5.59 4.94
CA LEU A 442 -13.53 4.14 5.12
C LEU A 442 -14.58 3.58 6.09
N ARG A 443 -14.87 4.29 7.18
CA ARG A 443 -15.88 3.90 8.17
C ARG A 443 -17.26 3.75 7.55
N VAL A 444 -17.71 4.75 6.78
CA VAL A 444 -19.04 4.71 6.15
C VAL A 444 -19.09 3.64 5.06
N ALA A 445 -18.07 3.57 4.19
CA ALA A 445 -17.98 2.53 3.17
C ALA A 445 -18.01 1.11 3.79
N ALA A 446 -17.23 0.89 4.86
CA ALA A 446 -17.19 -0.38 5.56
C ALA A 446 -18.53 -0.74 6.20
N ARG A 447 -19.22 0.24 6.80
CA ARG A 447 -20.57 0.08 7.36
C ARG A 447 -21.58 -0.36 6.29
N GLU A 448 -21.56 0.29 5.13
CA GLU A 448 -22.46 -0.04 4.01
C GLU A 448 -22.13 -1.39 3.36
N GLY A 449 -20.85 -1.79 3.33
CA GLY A 449 -20.42 -3.09 2.82
C GLY A 449 -20.53 -4.26 3.80
N GLY A 450 -20.84 -3.99 5.08
CA GLY A 450 -20.79 -5.02 6.13
C GLY A 450 -19.40 -5.61 6.33
N VAL A 451 -18.35 -4.82 6.09
CA VAL A 451 -16.93 -5.20 6.21
C VAL A 451 -16.23 -4.36 7.27
N GLN A 452 -14.98 -4.70 7.59
CA GLN A 452 -14.15 -3.90 8.49
C GLN A 452 -13.28 -2.91 7.70
N PHE A 453 -12.48 -2.10 8.39
CA PHE A 453 -11.40 -1.35 7.76
C PHE A 453 -10.19 -1.29 8.69
N GLY A 454 -9.03 -1.04 8.10
CA GLY A 454 -7.78 -0.78 8.80
C GLY A 454 -6.89 0.06 7.91
N SER A 455 -5.60 0.12 8.22
CA SER A 455 -4.70 0.92 7.41
C SER A 455 -3.23 0.55 7.53
N TYR A 456 -2.47 0.88 6.49
CA TYR A 456 -1.05 1.08 6.65
C TYR A 456 -0.76 2.35 7.43
N VAL A 457 0.24 2.29 8.30
CA VAL A 457 0.93 3.45 8.87
C VAL A 457 2.35 3.44 8.35
N ILE A 458 2.81 4.53 7.74
CA ILE A 458 4.14 4.65 7.14
C ILE A 458 5.11 5.32 8.12
N PRO A 459 5.95 4.58 8.88
CA PRO A 459 6.81 5.21 9.88
C PRO A 459 7.97 5.98 9.25
N ARG A 460 8.30 5.66 8.00
CA ARG A 460 9.32 6.37 7.22
C ARG A 460 9.02 7.87 7.11
N THR A 461 7.75 8.27 7.07
CA THR A 461 7.35 9.68 6.98
C THR A 461 7.16 10.31 8.37
N ALA A 462 7.27 9.53 9.45
CA ALA A 462 7.03 9.96 10.83
C ALA A 462 8.33 10.20 11.63
N GLY A 463 8.20 10.66 12.86
CA GLY A 463 9.32 11.01 13.76
C GLY A 463 9.76 12.47 13.68
N GLY A 464 9.03 13.32 12.95
CA GLY A 464 9.26 14.76 12.88
C GLY A 464 8.59 15.54 14.02
N ARG A 465 7.55 14.97 14.63
CA ARG A 465 6.86 15.53 15.80
C ARG A 465 6.76 14.47 16.92
N PRO A 466 7.05 14.82 18.18
CA PRO A 466 6.84 13.91 19.31
C PRO A 466 5.42 13.36 19.31
N GLN A 467 5.26 12.04 19.48
CA GLN A 467 3.96 11.35 19.50
C GLN A 467 3.17 11.43 18.19
N GLY A 468 3.78 11.91 17.08
CA GLY A 468 3.12 11.99 15.78
C GLY A 468 2.66 10.65 15.25
N ILE A 469 3.52 9.63 15.31
CA ILE A 469 3.16 8.26 14.92
C ILE A 469 2.11 7.65 15.85
N ALA A 470 2.16 7.95 17.15
CA ALA A 470 1.14 7.50 18.09
C ALA A 470 -0.22 8.11 17.73
N GLN A 471 -0.27 9.39 17.36
CA GLN A 471 -1.50 10.02 16.88
C GLN A 471 -2.02 9.35 15.62
N LYS A 472 -1.16 9.04 14.63
CA LYS A 472 -1.57 8.34 13.39
C LYS A 472 -2.25 7.00 13.72
N VAL A 473 -1.60 6.19 14.55
CA VAL A 473 -2.08 4.88 14.99
C VAL A 473 -3.40 4.98 15.76
N LEU A 474 -3.47 5.87 16.75
CA LEU A 474 -4.66 6.04 17.58
C LEU A 474 -5.82 6.69 16.82
N SER A 475 -5.55 7.45 15.75
CA SER A 475 -6.59 7.98 14.87
C SER A 475 -7.34 6.83 14.19
N ILE A 476 -6.62 5.83 13.66
CA ILE A 476 -7.20 4.66 13.00
C ILE A 476 -8.13 3.90 13.96
N VAL A 477 -7.62 3.52 15.14
CA VAL A 477 -8.40 2.75 16.12
C VAL A 477 -9.55 3.58 16.69
N GLY A 478 -9.31 4.86 17.00
CA GLY A 478 -10.32 5.77 17.53
C GLY A 478 -11.48 6.03 16.56
N HIS A 479 -11.26 5.89 15.25
CA HIS A 479 -12.33 5.98 14.25
C HIS A 479 -13.08 4.65 14.03
N GLY A 480 -12.70 3.59 14.73
CA GLY A 480 -13.29 2.25 14.63
C GLY A 480 -12.53 1.28 13.72
N GLY A 481 -11.33 1.62 13.25
CA GLY A 481 -10.49 0.72 12.47
C GLY A 481 -10.05 -0.48 13.29
N LYS A 482 -9.99 -1.67 12.69
CA LYS A 482 -9.77 -2.96 13.39
C LYS A 482 -8.40 -3.58 13.16
N ALA A 483 -7.56 -3.01 12.32
CA ALA A 483 -6.20 -3.49 12.13
C ALA A 483 -5.26 -2.37 11.69
N ILE A 484 -3.98 -2.54 12.04
CA ILE A 484 -2.88 -1.65 11.66
C ILE A 484 -1.79 -2.51 11.05
N LYS A 485 -1.19 -2.05 9.94
CA LYS A 485 0.06 -2.62 9.44
C LYS A 485 1.08 -1.51 9.28
N TYR A 486 2.26 -1.67 9.87
CA TYR A 486 3.35 -0.74 9.62
C TYR A 486 4.07 -1.12 8.33
N PHE A 487 4.44 -0.12 7.53
CA PHE A 487 5.17 -0.31 6.29
C PHE A 487 6.49 0.49 6.32
N VAL A 488 7.64 -0.14 6.48
CA VAL A 488 7.88 -1.54 6.89
C VAL A 488 9.21 -1.62 7.63
N PHE A 489 9.34 -2.50 8.64
CA PHE A 489 10.62 -2.63 9.31
C PHE A 489 11.66 -3.40 8.47
N GLY A 490 12.85 -2.83 8.37
CA GLY A 490 14.00 -3.44 7.73
C GLY A 490 15.09 -2.41 7.57
N PRO A 491 16.33 -2.82 7.31
CA PRO A 491 17.37 -1.86 7.01
C PRO A 491 17.13 -1.12 5.68
N GLU A 492 17.48 0.15 5.58
CA GLU A 492 17.41 0.89 4.30
C GLU A 492 18.18 0.21 3.19
N TYR A 493 19.28 -0.47 3.51
CA TYR A 493 20.05 -1.19 2.51
C TYR A 493 19.37 -2.48 2.01
N ALA A 494 18.30 -2.94 2.67
CA ALA A 494 17.50 -4.10 2.25
C ALA A 494 16.44 -3.72 1.22
N PHE A 495 15.74 -2.61 1.49
CA PHE A 495 14.68 -2.08 0.64
C PHE A 495 14.73 -0.55 0.60
N PRO A 496 15.72 0.02 -0.14
CA PRO A 496 15.96 1.46 -0.14
C PRO A 496 14.71 2.23 -0.52
N GLY A 497 14.43 3.31 0.20
CA GLY A 497 13.26 4.16 -0.06
C GLY A 497 11.98 3.76 0.67
N ASN A 498 11.94 2.59 1.31
CA ASN A 498 10.69 2.03 1.86
C ASN A 498 10.77 1.69 3.35
N CYS A 499 11.94 1.33 3.84
CA CYS A 499 12.16 0.92 5.22
C CYS A 499 12.12 2.11 6.21
N TYR A 500 11.95 1.81 7.50
CA TYR A 500 12.00 2.83 8.56
C TYR A 500 13.12 2.62 9.60
N SER A 501 14.10 1.73 9.39
CA SER A 501 15.19 1.52 10.36
C SER A 501 15.97 2.79 10.69
N GLU A 502 16.17 3.69 9.73
CA GLU A 502 16.83 4.99 9.93
C GLU A 502 15.94 6.02 10.64
N ARG A 503 14.72 5.62 11.02
CA ARG A 503 13.79 6.37 11.88
C ARG A 503 13.37 5.59 13.12
N VAL A 504 14.20 4.65 13.60
CA VAL A 504 13.87 3.72 14.68
C VAL A 504 13.38 4.39 15.99
N GLN A 505 13.67 5.68 16.22
CA GLN A 505 13.13 6.43 17.37
C GLN A 505 11.59 6.41 17.45
N VAL A 506 10.89 6.24 16.33
CA VAL A 506 9.42 6.15 16.28
C VAL A 506 8.87 4.95 17.05
N VAL A 507 9.68 3.92 17.30
CA VAL A 507 9.27 2.68 17.98
C VAL A 507 8.77 2.95 19.40
N ARG A 508 9.34 3.93 20.11
CA ARG A 508 8.89 4.30 21.46
C ARG A 508 7.43 4.78 21.46
N ASP A 509 7.07 5.59 20.48
CA ASP A 509 5.71 6.10 20.32
C ASP A 509 4.74 5.04 19.78
N MET A 510 5.21 4.12 18.92
CA MET A 510 4.43 2.95 18.50
C MET A 510 4.07 2.07 19.69
N VAL A 511 5.06 1.69 20.53
CA VAL A 511 4.80 0.88 21.72
C VAL A 511 3.82 1.58 22.66
N ARG A 512 3.95 2.90 22.83
CA ARG A 512 3.01 3.68 23.62
C ARG A 512 1.58 3.55 23.06
N ALA A 513 1.41 3.66 21.75
CA ALA A 513 0.11 3.46 21.11
C ALA A 513 -0.42 2.03 21.31
N HIS A 514 0.44 1.01 21.16
CA HIS A 514 0.06 -0.39 21.40
C HIS A 514 -0.42 -0.61 22.84
N ARG A 515 0.29 -0.06 23.84
CA ARG A 515 -0.13 -0.14 25.25
C ARG A 515 -1.47 0.52 25.51
N VAL A 516 -1.74 1.66 24.86
CA VAL A 516 -3.04 2.35 24.96
C VAL A 516 -4.15 1.49 24.35
N ILE A 517 -3.89 0.88 23.18
CA ILE A 517 -4.84 -0.04 22.53
C ILE A 517 -5.13 -1.23 23.45
N ALA A 518 -4.10 -1.88 23.99
CA ALA A 518 -4.25 -3.04 24.88
C ALA A 518 -5.15 -2.74 26.08
N LYS A 519 -4.97 -1.58 26.72
CA LYS A 519 -5.78 -1.17 27.88
C LYS A 519 -7.25 -0.88 27.55
N ALA A 520 -7.58 -0.66 26.28
CA ALA A 520 -8.91 -0.25 25.86
C ALA A 520 -9.57 -1.24 24.88
N GLU A 521 -8.91 -2.35 24.54
CA GLU A 521 -9.35 -3.19 23.43
C GLU A 521 -10.67 -3.90 23.68
N ASP A 522 -11.01 -4.24 24.93
CA ASP A 522 -12.31 -4.82 25.28
C ASP A 522 -13.49 -3.90 24.92
N LEU A 523 -13.25 -2.57 24.92
CA LEU A 523 -14.23 -1.57 24.49
C LEU A 523 -14.11 -1.28 22.99
N LEU A 524 -12.88 -1.12 22.50
CA LEU A 524 -12.61 -0.67 21.13
C LEU A 524 -12.85 -1.77 20.09
N TRP A 525 -12.65 -3.04 20.44
CA TRP A 525 -12.78 -4.18 19.54
C TRP A 525 -14.23 -4.44 19.11
N PRO A 526 -15.21 -4.60 20.01
CA PRO A 526 -16.62 -4.67 19.62
C PRO A 526 -17.20 -3.29 19.25
N GLY A 527 -16.57 -2.21 19.74
CA GLY A 527 -17.07 -0.84 19.59
C GLY A 527 -17.20 -0.38 18.14
N ARG A 528 -18.20 0.46 17.89
CA ARG A 528 -18.42 1.18 16.63
C ARG A 528 -18.68 2.64 16.93
N MET A 529 -18.21 3.53 16.07
CA MET A 529 -18.58 4.94 16.18
C MET A 529 -20.07 5.13 15.91
N PRO A 530 -20.75 6.00 16.68
CA PRO A 530 -22.12 6.40 16.38
C PRO A 530 -22.25 7.02 14.99
N VAL A 531 -23.44 6.91 14.40
CA VAL A 531 -23.77 7.62 13.16
C VAL A 531 -23.79 9.12 13.44
N ALA A 532 -23.04 9.89 12.66
CA ALA A 532 -23.02 11.34 12.79
C ALA A 532 -24.38 11.95 12.41
N ARG A 533 -24.70 13.14 12.94
CA ARG A 533 -25.90 13.91 12.52
C ARG A 533 -25.62 14.81 11.31
N VAL A 534 -24.37 14.95 10.91
CA VAL A 534 -23.92 15.72 9.75
C VAL A 534 -23.30 14.77 8.73
N ALA A 535 -23.71 14.91 7.47
CA ALA A 535 -23.14 14.17 6.35
C ALA A 535 -22.48 15.13 5.34
N LEU A 536 -21.39 14.69 4.74
CA LEU A 536 -20.85 15.26 3.51
C LEU A 536 -21.00 14.24 2.37
N LEU A 537 -21.50 14.68 1.22
CA LEU A 537 -21.63 13.81 0.05
C LEU A 537 -20.27 13.67 -0.66
N HIS A 538 -19.79 12.43 -0.78
CA HIS A 538 -18.66 12.08 -1.63
C HIS A 538 -19.04 12.25 -3.11
N PRO A 539 -18.40 13.17 -3.84
CA PRO A 539 -18.72 13.48 -5.22
C PRO A 539 -18.16 12.38 -6.14
N ARG A 540 -19.06 11.57 -6.66
CA ARG A 540 -18.74 10.40 -7.50
C ARG A 540 -19.04 10.69 -8.97
N SER A 541 -20.23 11.21 -9.25
CA SER A 541 -20.70 11.59 -10.57
C SER A 541 -19.84 12.61 -11.34
N PRO A 542 -19.19 13.62 -10.73
CA PRO A 542 -18.42 14.61 -11.49
C PRO A 542 -17.06 14.11 -11.99
N GLN A 543 -16.52 13.02 -11.44
CA GLN A 543 -15.13 12.61 -11.69
C GLN A 543 -14.80 12.31 -13.17
N PRO A 544 -15.69 11.69 -13.98
CA PRO A 544 -15.45 11.48 -15.40
C PRO A 544 -15.40 12.79 -16.23
N TRP A 545 -16.01 13.87 -15.73
CA TRP A 545 -16.20 15.12 -16.49
C TRP A 545 -15.06 16.13 -16.31
N ASP A 546 -14.23 15.96 -15.27
CA ASP A 546 -13.17 16.90 -14.88
C ASP A 546 -12.20 17.31 -16.01
N ALA A 547 -11.90 16.40 -16.94
CA ALA A 547 -11.00 16.67 -18.07
C ALA A 547 -11.66 17.56 -19.13
N LEU A 548 -12.96 17.36 -19.36
CA LEU A 548 -13.74 18.01 -20.40
C LEU A 548 -14.10 19.44 -19.98
N SER A 549 -14.40 19.64 -18.70
CA SER A 549 -14.76 20.96 -18.16
C SER A 549 -13.57 21.92 -18.02
N ALA A 550 -12.34 21.41 -17.92
CA ALA A 550 -11.16 22.24 -17.64
C ALA A 550 -10.58 22.92 -18.90
N GLY A 551 -10.83 22.41 -20.12
CA GLY A 551 -10.25 22.94 -21.37
C GLY A 551 -8.71 23.00 -21.42
N ARG A 552 -8.04 22.47 -20.38
CA ARG A 552 -6.63 22.67 -20.03
C ARG A 552 -5.98 21.31 -19.84
N GLN A 553 -5.47 20.73 -20.92
CA GLN A 553 -4.69 19.48 -20.84
C GLN A 553 -3.34 19.66 -20.13
N ASP A 554 -2.91 20.90 -19.88
CA ASP A 554 -1.66 21.28 -19.22
C ASP A 554 -1.73 21.25 -17.67
N VAL A 555 -2.93 21.24 -17.07
CA VAL A 555 -3.11 21.16 -15.61
C VAL A 555 -3.44 19.74 -15.20
N GLN A 556 -2.43 19.00 -14.77
CA GLN A 556 -2.59 17.62 -14.34
C GLN A 556 -3.26 17.52 -12.96
N ILE A 557 -4.46 16.92 -12.92
CA ILE A 557 -5.07 16.45 -11.66
C ILE A 557 -4.22 15.31 -11.10
N GLN A 558 -3.76 15.45 -9.86
CA GLN A 558 -2.99 14.43 -9.17
C GLN A 558 -3.87 13.75 -8.10
N GLY A 559 -4.40 12.58 -8.44
CA GLY A 559 -5.22 11.75 -7.54
C GLY A 559 -4.44 10.61 -6.87
N ALA A 560 -3.55 9.95 -7.61
CA ALA A 560 -2.72 8.85 -7.12
C ALA A 560 -1.52 9.39 -6.35
N THR A 561 -1.20 8.80 -5.19
CA THR A 561 -0.05 9.13 -4.30
C THR A 561 -0.02 10.58 -3.78
N ASN A 562 -1.01 11.40 -4.11
CA ASN A 562 -1.07 12.80 -3.71
C ASN A 562 -1.71 12.94 -2.32
N HIS A 563 -0.88 13.10 -1.30
CA HIS A 563 -1.30 13.31 0.09
C HIS A 563 -1.56 14.80 0.44
N HIS A 564 -1.40 15.72 -0.52
CA HIS A 564 -1.78 17.11 -0.37
C HIS A 564 -3.21 17.32 -0.89
N MET A 565 -4.20 17.20 -0.02
CA MET A 565 -5.63 17.17 -0.41
C MET A 565 -6.11 18.43 -1.15
N ASN A 566 -5.42 19.57 -1.00
CA ASN A 566 -5.75 20.85 -1.63
C ASN A 566 -4.83 21.22 -2.80
N ALA A 567 -3.82 20.41 -3.12
CA ALA A 567 -2.91 20.67 -4.22
C ALA A 567 -3.24 19.79 -5.43
N ARG A 568 -3.37 20.39 -6.63
CA ARG A 568 -3.59 19.68 -7.90
C ARG A 568 -4.81 18.74 -7.85
N ARG A 569 -5.90 19.20 -7.23
CA ARG A 569 -7.16 18.47 -7.05
C ARG A 569 -8.31 19.31 -7.60
N CYS A 570 -9.42 18.68 -7.96
CA CYS A 570 -10.63 19.41 -8.34
C CYS A 570 -11.17 20.20 -7.15
N GLY A 571 -11.66 21.42 -7.40
CA GLY A 571 -12.14 22.33 -6.36
C GLY A 571 -13.15 21.67 -5.43
N TYR A 572 -14.13 20.92 -5.97
CA TYR A 572 -15.15 20.25 -5.16
C TYR A 572 -14.61 19.16 -4.22
N LEU A 573 -13.45 18.53 -4.53
CA LEU A 573 -12.80 17.55 -3.64
C LEU A 573 -11.94 18.23 -2.58
N ALA A 574 -11.31 19.37 -2.91
CA ALA A 574 -10.60 20.19 -1.93
C ALA A 574 -11.60 20.80 -0.94
N GLU A 575 -12.70 21.38 -1.42
CA GLU A 575 -13.78 21.93 -0.61
C GLU A 575 -14.39 20.88 0.33
N LEU A 576 -14.60 19.64 -0.15
CA LEU A 576 -15.09 18.56 0.70
C LEU A 576 -14.15 18.27 1.89
N PHE A 577 -12.84 18.28 1.63
CA PHE A 577 -11.83 18.09 2.66
C PHE A 577 -11.79 19.27 3.64
N ASP A 578 -11.81 20.50 3.14
CA ASP A 578 -11.75 21.71 3.95
C ASP A 578 -13.01 21.88 4.82
N LEU A 579 -14.21 21.58 4.28
CA LEU A 579 -15.45 21.54 5.06
C LEU A 579 -15.40 20.47 6.15
N TYR A 580 -14.86 19.28 5.84
CA TYR A 580 -14.68 18.24 6.85
C TYR A 580 -13.76 18.74 7.99
N LEU A 581 -12.63 19.38 7.66
CA LEU A 581 -11.73 19.95 8.67
C LEU A 581 -12.40 21.06 9.49
N ALA A 582 -13.17 21.94 8.86
CA ALA A 582 -13.92 22.99 9.55
C ALA A 582 -14.90 22.40 10.57
N LEU A 583 -15.61 21.32 10.21
CA LEU A 583 -16.48 20.59 11.13
C LEU A 583 -15.69 19.96 12.27
N GLN A 584 -14.51 19.40 12.01
CA GLN A 584 -13.65 18.84 13.08
C GLN A 584 -13.14 19.93 14.03
N HIS A 585 -12.76 21.12 13.52
CA HIS A 585 -12.38 22.27 14.35
C HIS A 585 -13.53 22.77 15.23
N ALA A 586 -14.78 22.62 14.77
CA ALA A 586 -15.97 22.94 15.55
C ALA A 586 -16.40 21.80 16.51
N GLY A 587 -15.66 20.69 16.59
CA GLY A 587 -16.04 19.54 17.40
C GLY A 587 -17.27 18.78 16.89
N ILE A 588 -17.61 18.93 15.61
CA ILE A 588 -18.80 18.34 15.00
C ILE A 588 -18.39 17.06 14.23
N PRO A 589 -18.82 15.87 14.69
CA PRO A 589 -18.56 14.64 13.96
C PRO A 589 -19.35 14.63 12.66
N ALA A 590 -18.71 14.19 11.59
CA ALA A 590 -19.33 14.10 10.28
C ALA A 590 -19.03 12.75 9.62
N ASP A 591 -20.05 12.21 8.94
CA ASP A 591 -19.92 11.04 8.07
C ASP A 591 -19.74 11.51 6.63
N VAL A 592 -18.93 10.79 5.85
CA VAL A 592 -18.83 11.02 4.41
C VAL A 592 -19.63 9.91 3.71
N ILE A 593 -20.77 10.25 3.13
CA ILE A 593 -21.70 9.31 2.48
C ILE A 593 -21.53 9.37 0.96
N ASP A 594 -21.90 8.32 0.22
CA ASP A 594 -21.88 8.37 -1.25
C ASP A 594 -23.29 8.53 -1.85
N GLU A 595 -23.35 8.69 -3.17
CA GLU A 595 -24.60 8.99 -3.88
C GLU A 595 -25.66 7.88 -3.78
N ASP A 596 -25.26 6.62 -3.59
CA ASP A 596 -26.22 5.50 -3.40
C ASP A 596 -26.95 5.58 -2.06
N MET A 597 -26.45 6.39 -1.11
CA MET A 597 -27.07 6.65 0.18
C MET A 597 -28.06 7.83 0.13
N LEU A 598 -28.29 8.45 -1.02
CA LEU A 598 -29.29 9.52 -1.19
C LEU A 598 -30.70 8.93 -1.31
N THR A 599 -31.15 8.26 -0.25
CA THR A 599 -32.50 7.70 -0.12
C THR A 599 -33.14 8.16 1.19
N ALA A 600 -34.47 8.15 1.26
CA ALA A 600 -35.18 8.56 2.47
C ALA A 600 -34.70 7.82 3.74
N GLU A 601 -34.51 6.49 3.65
CA GLU A 601 -34.05 5.66 4.76
C GLU A 601 -32.61 6.02 5.18
N LYS A 602 -31.69 6.12 4.22
CA LYS A 602 -30.27 6.36 4.50
C LYS A 602 -29.99 7.81 4.91
N LEU A 603 -30.85 8.76 4.52
CA LEU A 603 -30.78 10.16 4.94
C LEU A 603 -31.41 10.43 6.31
N ALA A 604 -32.32 9.58 6.78
CA ALA A 604 -33.06 9.76 8.03
C ALA A 604 -32.19 10.02 9.29
N PRO A 605 -30.99 9.42 9.46
CA PRO A 605 -30.13 9.70 10.60
C PRO A 605 -29.53 11.11 10.60
N TYR A 606 -29.42 11.75 9.44
CA TYR A 606 -28.74 13.03 9.29
C TYR A 606 -29.71 14.21 9.43
N ARG A 607 -29.20 15.31 9.99
CA ARG A 607 -29.89 16.62 10.07
C ARG A 607 -29.34 17.61 9.05
N VAL A 608 -28.07 17.47 8.69
CA VAL A 608 -27.38 18.35 7.75
C VAL A 608 -26.68 17.51 6.67
N LEU A 609 -26.81 17.93 5.41
CA LEU A 609 -26.09 17.37 4.28
C LEU A 609 -25.32 18.48 3.56
N TYR A 610 -24.00 18.32 3.44
CA TYR A 610 -23.13 19.16 2.62
C TYR A 610 -22.92 18.52 1.25
N VAL A 611 -23.11 19.29 0.19
CA VAL A 611 -22.85 18.87 -1.20
C VAL A 611 -21.87 19.85 -1.83
N THR A 612 -20.76 19.32 -2.33
CA THR A 612 -19.73 20.10 -3.03
C THR A 612 -19.64 19.79 -4.52
N GLY A 613 -20.05 18.58 -4.92
CA GLY A 613 -19.94 18.10 -6.30
C GLY A 613 -20.92 18.78 -7.25
N PRO A 614 -20.49 19.14 -8.47
CA PRO A 614 -21.37 19.75 -9.47
C PRO A 614 -22.44 18.79 -9.99
N ASP A 615 -22.09 17.51 -10.15
CA ASP A 615 -22.96 16.48 -10.68
C ASP A 615 -23.51 15.60 -9.54
N VAL A 616 -24.83 15.48 -9.43
CA VAL A 616 -25.52 14.60 -8.49
C VAL A 616 -26.65 13.88 -9.22
N PRO A 617 -26.81 12.54 -9.08
CA PRO A 617 -27.90 11.79 -9.71
C PRO A 617 -29.29 12.42 -9.52
N LEU A 618 -30.11 12.43 -10.57
CA LEU A 618 -31.42 13.09 -10.54
C LEU A 618 -32.36 12.46 -9.49
N GLU A 619 -32.33 11.14 -9.34
CA GLU A 619 -33.07 10.46 -8.29
C GLU A 619 -32.56 10.84 -6.89
N GLY A 620 -31.24 11.00 -6.72
CA GLY A 620 -30.64 11.45 -5.47
C GLY A 620 -31.03 12.90 -5.14
N GLN A 621 -31.01 13.79 -6.13
CA GLN A 621 -31.49 15.16 -5.97
C GLN A 621 -32.95 15.21 -5.50
N ARG A 622 -33.84 14.41 -6.09
CA ARG A 622 -35.25 14.31 -5.67
C ARG A 622 -35.38 13.87 -4.21
N GLN A 623 -34.62 12.84 -3.81
CA GLN A 623 -34.62 12.35 -2.42
C GLN A 623 -34.08 13.40 -1.43
N VAL A 624 -33.06 14.16 -1.81
CA VAL A 624 -32.55 15.28 -1.01
C VAL A 624 -33.61 16.36 -0.85
N VAL A 625 -34.28 16.77 -1.92
CA VAL A 625 -35.37 17.76 -1.87
C VAL A 625 -36.49 17.31 -0.93
N ASP A 626 -36.92 16.06 -1.04
CA ASP A 626 -37.97 15.52 -0.18
C ASP A 626 -37.52 15.42 1.28
N TRP A 627 -36.25 15.11 1.53
CA TRP A 627 -35.67 15.12 2.88
C TRP A 627 -35.60 16.54 3.46
N VAL A 628 -35.23 17.56 2.67
CA VAL A 628 -35.27 18.98 3.10
C VAL A 628 -36.68 19.41 3.46
N ARG A 629 -37.68 19.05 2.65
CA ARG A 629 -39.10 19.33 2.94
C ARG A 629 -39.59 18.71 4.25
N ARG A 630 -38.95 17.63 4.71
CA ARG A 630 -39.22 16.98 6.00
C ARG A 630 -38.38 17.53 7.16
N GLY A 631 -37.67 18.65 6.97
CA GLY A 631 -36.88 19.32 8.01
C GLY A 631 -35.38 19.08 7.96
N GLY A 632 -34.87 18.43 6.91
CA GLY A 632 -33.43 18.34 6.65
C GLY A 632 -32.82 19.69 6.26
N THR A 633 -31.57 19.92 6.64
CA THR A 633 -30.80 21.12 6.25
C THR A 633 -29.80 20.78 5.14
N LEU A 634 -29.91 21.43 3.99
CA LEU A 634 -28.98 21.26 2.87
C LEU A 634 -28.00 22.44 2.81
N VAL A 635 -26.70 22.15 2.69
CA VAL A 635 -25.65 23.13 2.46
C VAL A 635 -25.00 22.86 1.11
N LEU A 636 -24.98 23.86 0.25
CA LEU A 636 -24.42 23.78 -1.11
C LEU A 636 -23.18 24.65 -1.21
N ALA A 637 -22.08 24.06 -1.70
CA ALA A 637 -20.95 24.85 -2.18
C ALA A 637 -21.31 25.55 -3.51
N PRO A 638 -20.59 26.59 -3.92
CA PRO A 638 -20.78 27.21 -5.23
C PRO A 638 -20.69 26.16 -6.36
N GLY A 639 -21.71 26.11 -7.22
CA GLY A 639 -21.79 25.19 -8.36
C GLY A 639 -22.19 23.75 -8.02
N ALA A 640 -22.54 23.46 -6.76
CA ALA A 640 -22.94 22.12 -6.34
C ALA A 640 -24.36 21.74 -6.82
N ALA A 641 -24.53 20.48 -7.25
CA ALA A 641 -25.79 19.89 -7.70
C ALA A 641 -26.48 20.60 -8.90
N CYS A 642 -25.71 21.34 -9.71
CA CYS A 642 -26.18 22.00 -10.92
C CYS A 642 -26.47 21.02 -12.08
N TRP A 643 -25.88 19.81 -12.05
CA TRP A 643 -26.02 18.81 -13.12
C TRP A 643 -26.42 17.44 -12.57
N ASN A 644 -27.00 16.61 -13.44
CA ASN A 644 -27.18 15.18 -13.19
C ASN A 644 -25.88 14.40 -13.44
N ARG A 645 -25.88 13.09 -13.20
CA ARG A 645 -24.69 12.23 -13.40
C ARG A 645 -24.10 12.23 -14.82
N TYR A 646 -24.89 12.62 -15.83
CA TYR A 646 -24.50 12.70 -17.24
C TYR A 646 -24.03 14.10 -17.66
N HIS A 647 -23.80 14.97 -16.68
CA HIS A 647 -23.44 16.37 -16.89
C HIS A 647 -24.50 17.14 -17.70
N GLU A 648 -25.78 16.79 -17.50
CA GLU A 648 -26.93 17.50 -18.05
C GLU A 648 -27.54 18.41 -16.97
N PRO A 649 -27.95 19.65 -17.29
CA PRO A 649 -28.48 20.58 -16.29
C PRO A 649 -29.64 20.01 -15.48
N ALA A 650 -29.59 20.22 -14.17
CA ALA A 650 -30.63 19.82 -13.22
C ALA A 650 -30.85 20.96 -12.21
N ASP A 651 -32.10 21.30 -11.94
CA ASP A 651 -32.44 22.49 -11.13
C ASP A 651 -33.30 22.17 -9.91
N SER A 652 -33.60 20.90 -9.65
CA SER A 652 -34.52 20.51 -8.57
C SER A 652 -34.04 20.95 -7.18
N VAL A 653 -32.74 20.83 -6.93
CA VAL A 653 -32.10 21.30 -5.69
C VAL A 653 -32.07 22.83 -5.63
N HIS A 654 -31.66 23.51 -6.70
CA HIS A 654 -31.58 24.97 -6.75
C HIS A 654 -32.94 25.66 -6.57
N ARG A 655 -34.00 25.15 -7.22
CA ARG A 655 -35.36 25.64 -7.01
C ARG A 655 -35.78 25.54 -5.55
N THR A 656 -35.42 24.44 -4.88
CA THR A 656 -35.71 24.23 -3.45
C THR A 656 -34.89 25.17 -2.57
N ALA A 657 -33.65 25.47 -2.95
CA ALA A 657 -32.77 26.42 -2.26
C ALA A 657 -33.10 27.91 -2.55
N GLY A 658 -34.08 28.19 -3.43
CA GLY A 658 -34.43 29.56 -3.83
C GLY A 658 -33.37 30.23 -4.73
N TRP A 659 -32.52 29.45 -5.41
CA TRP A 659 -31.51 29.97 -6.33
C TRP A 659 -32.02 29.97 -7.78
N PRO A 660 -31.64 30.98 -8.59
CA PRO A 660 -31.95 30.98 -10.01
C PRO A 660 -31.32 29.77 -10.70
N ARG A 661 -31.89 29.38 -11.85
CA ARG A 661 -31.41 28.25 -12.65
C ARG A 661 -29.91 28.44 -12.97
N PRO A 662 -29.07 27.40 -12.84
CA PRO A 662 -27.69 27.47 -13.34
C PRO A 662 -27.72 27.81 -14.83
N VAL A 663 -26.93 28.81 -15.24
CA VAL A 663 -26.77 29.23 -16.65
C VAL A 663 -25.78 28.31 -17.35
#